data_AF-A0A0F9P551-F1
#
_entry.id   AF-A0A0F9P551-F1
#
_cell.length_a   1.000
_cell.length_b   1.000
_cell.length_c   1.000
_cell.angle_alpha   90.00
_cell.angle_beta   90.00
_cell.angle_gamma   90.00
#
_symmetry.space_group_name_H-M   'P 1'
#
loop_
_entity.id
_entity.type
_entity.pdbx_description
1 polymer ?
#
loop_
_entity_poly.entity_id
_entity_poly.type
_entity_poly.pdbx_seq_one_letter_code
_entity_poly.pdbx_strand_id
1 'polypeptide(L)'
;MMVITRKERVRRAIKFQDPDGFYLPRNVAENGRELKPQVRVANRPIGGAAAGFEKPRQMPTMVRGIKAGFSYPPFNEALTKYVDSVAIRVAEKNLGKAVLKLEKKGARGRVSLFQTRDVDIPAEVSDVINKEVAKIKGVVGSEEGNLFTQINNNLRGIMASGDASRVGIQSLPFMADNPRLALASFRVAFRTLLDPDAITEFVKNFDEQALAKATPTSDRWVSSGLEFSKSSGAGTDIGGLSTIIEQKTGPFGSLIKRTNRLFSDGGNIDRLNMADMLYKQQQEGGIGLLGSATNIKSGASEQEILDAISRIVNRSSGFTDNVIGGDLGRAIFFAPRFFTSQLETIIKAFSDGTIEGQIARRQMTKLFAAGAGITFLINEVRDKETVFDPRDSNFMRIRDVFGADISLFGPWDSLIRGFVRSVPHPTSDGGFTLGKPDNFLRSKLSPVLSLTIDLISGETFLGEESRTPENLIRSVMPFALGDIDEESFTTTAGAVEAATGFLGVKTTPLTFSEELDNLLSNAGIERDDPDYLIKRREWMAQNQDKVPRAKRGEFKERQEIRDDVTSRRKANEQFTINGKQSLVDFRETRSGLLKEQRIRLDAIGDFSSNTNTQQEEWLDSYFNILESSQDEISGDVNSDLFDTALAPWLATNGKEALDFVHEFLGAGLGEVESAYYDDLRVLDEAGFFNINRYRGMQSSLTEAEINQWASHVDSARLANPSLQTQTFARTSKALLGTVISPEELRDVINSRKVRFENPEYTKLKRDFRKELLWFNPRADWNAYTTSQPVQPTASGSRRGTRRGRVRARSIRRSIR
;
A
#
# COMPACT_ATOMS: atom_id res chain seq x y z
N MET A 1 0.28 23.78 -61.40
CA MET A 1 1.21 23.92 -62.55
C MET A 1 2.59 24.25 -61.99
N MET A 2 3.37 23.24 -61.65
CA MET A 2 4.45 22.63 -62.46
C MET A 2 5.70 23.52 -62.52
N VAL A 3 6.59 23.35 -61.52
CA VAL A 3 8.02 23.61 -61.66
C VAL A 3 8.75 22.37 -61.14
N ILE A 4 9.48 21.74 -62.05
CA ILE A 4 10.36 20.59 -61.83
C ILE A 4 11.73 21.12 -61.44
N THR A 5 12.30 20.65 -60.32
CA THR A 5 13.75 20.62 -60.13
C THR A 5 14.23 19.40 -59.35
N ARG A 6 15.01 18.58 -60.07
CA ARG A 6 16.17 17.75 -59.66
C ARG A 6 16.13 16.96 -58.34
N LYS A 7 16.07 15.63 -58.49
CA LYS A 7 16.54 14.62 -57.52
C LYS A 7 18.06 14.57 -57.50
N GLU A 8 18.67 15.01 -56.39
CA GLU A 8 20.01 14.55 -55.98
C GLU A 8 19.88 13.40 -54.98
N ARG A 9 20.40 12.23 -55.36
CA ARG A 9 20.56 11.06 -54.48
C ARG A 9 21.82 11.25 -53.65
N VAL A 10 21.68 11.68 -52.41
CA VAL A 10 22.72 11.54 -51.38
C VAL A 10 22.46 10.24 -50.61
N ARG A 11 23.26 9.20 -50.86
CA ARG A 11 23.36 8.03 -49.99
C ARG A 11 24.04 8.45 -48.68
N ARG A 12 23.27 8.83 -47.66
CA ARG A 12 23.75 8.82 -46.27
C ARG A 12 23.57 7.41 -45.71
N ALA A 13 24.68 6.72 -45.48
CA ALA A 13 24.71 5.53 -44.65
C ALA A 13 24.29 5.95 -43.23
N ILE A 14 23.11 5.52 -42.80
CA ILE A 14 22.67 5.62 -41.41
C ILE A 14 23.56 4.65 -40.62
N LYS A 15 24.54 5.19 -39.90
CA LYS A 15 25.19 4.46 -38.81
C LYS A 15 24.22 4.51 -37.64
N PHE A 16 23.57 3.39 -37.35
CA PHE A 16 22.95 3.16 -36.04
C PHE A 16 24.07 3.17 -34.99
N GLN A 17 24.22 4.29 -34.29
CA GLN A 17 24.79 4.31 -32.95
C GLN A 17 23.60 4.18 -32.01
N ASP A 18 23.56 3.08 -31.27
CA ASP A 18 22.55 2.77 -30.28
C ASP A 18 23.20 2.94 -28.90
N PRO A 19 22.97 4.05 -28.15
CA PRO A 19 23.62 4.23 -26.86
C PRO A 19 22.86 3.61 -25.68
N ASP A 20 21.55 3.35 -25.77
CA ASP A 20 20.74 2.98 -24.59
C ASP A 20 19.69 1.88 -24.85
N GLY A 21 19.96 0.97 -25.80
CA GLY A 21 19.12 -0.21 -26.03
C GLY A 21 19.26 -1.28 -24.94
N PHE A 22 18.13 -1.73 -24.38
CA PHE A 22 18.03 -2.85 -23.44
C PHE A 22 18.77 -4.11 -23.97
N TYR A 23 19.84 -4.52 -23.27
CA TYR A 23 20.70 -5.65 -23.68
C TYR A 23 20.41 -6.91 -22.84
N LEU A 24 19.88 -7.96 -23.48
CA LEU A 24 19.72 -9.29 -22.88
C LEU A 24 21.03 -10.09 -23.01
N PRO A 25 21.74 -10.39 -21.91
CA PRO A 25 23.04 -11.06 -21.97
C PRO A 25 22.86 -12.56 -22.29
N ARG A 26 23.37 -13.00 -23.45
CA ARG A 26 23.32 -14.40 -23.92
C ARG A 26 24.60 -15.14 -23.52
N ASN A 27 24.64 -15.67 -22.29
CA ASN A 27 25.89 -16.01 -21.58
C ASN A 27 26.51 -17.39 -21.85
N VAL A 28 26.05 -18.13 -22.86
CA VAL A 28 26.62 -19.46 -23.15
C VAL A 28 26.84 -19.56 -24.64
N ALA A 29 28.09 -19.69 -25.08
CA ALA A 29 28.38 -20.21 -26.42
C ALA A 29 28.75 -21.69 -26.26
N GLU A 30 28.17 -22.56 -27.09
CA GLU A 30 28.30 -24.03 -26.99
C GLU A 30 29.75 -24.58 -27.07
N ASN A 31 30.74 -23.72 -27.33
CA ASN A 31 32.14 -24.12 -27.42
C ASN A 31 32.88 -24.09 -26.06
N GLY A 32 32.16 -24.14 -24.93
CA GLY A 32 32.74 -24.40 -23.60
C GLY A 32 33.54 -23.25 -22.97
N ARG A 33 33.33 -21.98 -23.37
CA ARG A 33 33.97 -20.82 -22.72
C ARG A 33 32.92 -19.82 -22.26
N GLU A 34 32.81 -19.67 -20.94
CA GLU A 34 31.83 -18.82 -20.25
C GLU A 34 32.14 -17.32 -20.47
N LEU A 35 31.11 -16.48 -20.66
CA LEU A 35 31.23 -15.02 -20.74
C LEU A 35 30.43 -14.36 -19.62
N LYS A 36 31.04 -13.47 -18.84
CA LYS A 36 30.34 -12.65 -17.81
C LYS A 36 30.22 -11.17 -18.25
N PRO A 37 29.06 -10.51 -18.04
CA PRO A 37 28.87 -9.09 -18.35
C PRO A 37 29.52 -8.15 -17.32
N GLN A 38 29.92 -6.95 -17.75
CA GLN A 38 30.27 -5.85 -16.85
C GLN A 38 28.99 -5.23 -16.28
N VAL A 39 28.84 -5.26 -14.96
CA VAL A 39 28.08 -4.24 -14.23
C VAL A 39 29.12 -3.24 -13.74
N ARG A 40 28.95 -1.94 -14.03
CA ARG A 40 29.77 -0.89 -13.43
C ARG A 40 29.48 -0.87 -11.92
N VAL A 41 30.27 -1.59 -11.14
CA VAL A 41 30.36 -1.39 -9.70
C VAL A 41 31.47 -0.36 -9.48
N ALA A 42 31.08 0.82 -9.01
CA ALA A 42 32.03 1.82 -8.53
C ALA A 42 32.66 1.32 -7.20
N ASN A 43 34.00 1.30 -7.15
CA ASN A 43 34.91 1.27 -5.99
C ASN A 43 34.68 0.12 -4.95
N ARG A 44 35.58 -0.83 -4.65
CA ARG A 44 37.04 -0.88 -4.51
C ARG A 44 37.48 -2.38 -4.38
N PRO A 45 38.80 -2.69 -4.36
CA PRO A 45 39.36 -4.02 -4.55
C PRO A 45 39.63 -4.80 -3.25
N ILE A 46 40.05 -6.07 -3.43
CA ILE A 46 40.70 -7.08 -2.55
C ILE A 46 39.82 -8.36 -2.58
N GLY A 47 40.26 -9.56 -2.93
CA GLY A 47 41.55 -10.14 -3.29
C GLY A 47 41.35 -11.66 -3.30
N GLY A 48 41.67 -12.33 -4.40
CA GLY A 48 41.49 -13.78 -4.55
C GLY A 48 41.81 -14.20 -5.98
N ALA A 49 43.03 -14.71 -6.18
CA ALA A 49 43.57 -15.04 -7.48
C ALA A 49 42.92 -16.29 -8.09
N ALA A 50 42.22 -16.13 -9.21
CA ALA A 50 42.07 -17.18 -10.22
C ALA A 50 43.23 -17.06 -11.22
N ALA A 51 43.82 -18.20 -11.58
CA ALA A 51 45.02 -18.28 -12.44
C ALA A 51 44.80 -17.62 -13.83
N GLY A 52 45.80 -16.86 -14.28
CA GLY A 52 45.70 -15.87 -15.36
C GLY A 52 45.70 -16.37 -16.81
N PHE A 53 45.20 -17.56 -17.13
CA PHE A 53 45.22 -18.07 -18.52
C PHE A 53 43.86 -18.25 -19.20
N GLU A 54 42.73 -17.97 -18.53
CA GLU A 54 41.42 -17.91 -19.18
C GLU A 54 40.69 -16.61 -18.82
N LYS A 55 41.20 -15.48 -19.33
CA LYS A 55 40.35 -14.28 -19.38
C LYS A 55 39.30 -14.49 -20.48
N PRO A 56 38.00 -14.40 -20.16
CA PRO A 56 36.94 -14.61 -21.14
C PRO A 56 37.06 -13.60 -22.30
N ARG A 57 37.05 -14.07 -23.55
CA ARG A 57 37.19 -13.22 -24.75
C ARG A 57 35.92 -12.38 -24.96
N GLN A 58 36.03 -11.08 -24.79
CA GLN A 58 34.94 -10.16 -25.12
C GLN A 58 34.87 -9.93 -26.63
N MET A 59 33.66 -10.01 -27.20
CA MET A 59 33.40 -9.67 -28.61
C MET A 59 32.53 -8.40 -28.68
N PRO A 60 32.85 -7.42 -29.55
CA PRO A 60 32.11 -6.16 -29.60
C PRO A 60 30.65 -6.29 -30.04
N THR A 61 30.33 -7.32 -30.83
CA THR A 61 28.97 -7.58 -31.32
C THR A 61 28.73 -9.07 -31.49
N MET A 62 27.48 -9.50 -31.36
CA MET A 62 27.05 -10.88 -31.62
C MET A 62 27.42 -11.33 -33.04
N VAL A 63 27.32 -10.43 -34.03
CA VAL A 63 27.72 -10.69 -35.42
C VAL A 63 29.21 -11.03 -35.54
N ARG A 64 30.09 -10.35 -34.78
CA ARG A 64 31.53 -10.69 -34.74
C ARG A 64 31.77 -12.01 -34.03
N GLY A 65 31.00 -12.34 -32.99
CA GLY A 65 31.05 -13.64 -32.33
C GLY A 65 30.64 -14.79 -33.26
N ILE A 66 29.53 -14.65 -33.97
CA ILE A 66 29.07 -15.65 -34.97
C ILE A 66 30.12 -15.83 -36.06
N LYS A 67 30.68 -14.73 -36.60
CA LYS A 67 31.78 -14.78 -37.58
C LYS A 67 33.06 -15.40 -37.03
N ALA A 68 33.27 -15.33 -35.70
CA ALA A 68 34.39 -15.96 -35.02
C ALA A 68 34.11 -17.41 -34.58
N GLY A 69 33.00 -18.01 -35.03
CA GLY A 69 32.66 -19.41 -34.78
C GLY A 69 31.92 -19.66 -33.46
N PHE A 70 31.39 -18.62 -32.80
CA PHE A 70 30.59 -18.78 -31.59
C PHE A 70 29.10 -18.98 -31.94
N SER A 71 28.53 -20.09 -31.48
CA SER A 71 27.07 -20.30 -31.46
C SER A 71 26.48 -19.55 -30.26
N TYR A 72 25.32 -18.92 -30.43
CA TYR A 72 24.61 -18.26 -29.34
C TYR A 72 23.23 -18.89 -29.19
N PRO A 73 22.70 -19.04 -27.96
CA PRO A 73 21.38 -19.57 -27.75
C PRO A 73 20.34 -18.68 -28.45
N PRO A 74 19.28 -19.30 -28.98
CA PRO A 74 18.14 -18.57 -29.51
C PRO A 74 17.57 -17.64 -28.43
N PHE A 75 16.94 -16.55 -28.87
CA PHE A 75 16.49 -15.45 -28.00
C PHE A 75 15.64 -15.93 -26.82
N ASN A 76 14.73 -16.87 -27.06
CA ASN A 76 13.86 -17.46 -26.05
C ASN A 76 14.66 -18.18 -24.94
N GLU A 77 15.68 -18.96 -25.29
CA GLU A 77 16.52 -19.64 -24.32
C GLU A 77 17.38 -18.66 -23.51
N ALA A 78 17.90 -17.62 -24.16
CA ALA A 78 18.65 -16.57 -23.47
C ALA A 78 17.78 -15.76 -22.50
N LEU A 79 16.53 -15.43 -22.91
CA LEU A 79 15.55 -14.75 -22.06
C LEU A 79 15.18 -15.63 -20.86
N THR A 80 14.90 -16.92 -21.07
CA THR A 80 14.63 -17.87 -19.96
C THR A 80 15.80 -17.93 -18.99
N LYS A 81 17.04 -18.11 -19.46
CA LYS A 81 18.24 -18.14 -18.59
C LYS A 81 18.46 -16.82 -17.86
N TYR A 82 18.19 -15.68 -18.50
CA TYR A 82 18.31 -14.37 -17.86
C TYR A 82 17.26 -14.19 -16.75
N VAL A 83 16.00 -14.50 -17.05
CA VAL A 83 14.89 -14.49 -16.07
C VAL A 83 15.23 -15.40 -14.90
N ASP A 84 15.66 -16.65 -15.14
CA ASP A 84 16.10 -17.60 -14.11
C ASP A 84 17.25 -17.03 -13.24
N SER A 85 18.21 -16.32 -13.84
CA SER A 85 19.35 -15.74 -13.10
C SER A 85 18.97 -14.52 -12.25
N VAL A 86 18.09 -13.65 -12.73
CA VAL A 86 17.57 -12.48 -11.97
C VAL A 86 16.70 -12.98 -10.84
N ALA A 87 15.81 -13.90 -11.14
CA ALA A 87 14.97 -14.62 -10.21
C ALA A 87 15.71 -15.25 -9.03
N ILE A 88 16.74 -16.07 -9.29
CA ILE A 88 17.52 -16.74 -8.25
C ILE A 88 18.15 -15.69 -7.33
N ARG A 89 18.71 -14.60 -7.89
CA ARG A 89 19.30 -13.51 -7.09
C ARG A 89 18.27 -12.79 -6.22
N VAL A 90 17.06 -12.54 -6.75
CA VAL A 90 15.95 -11.93 -6.00
C VAL A 90 15.48 -12.87 -4.88
N ALA A 91 15.28 -14.16 -5.20
CA ALA A 91 14.86 -15.18 -4.25
C ALA A 91 15.88 -15.39 -3.12
N GLU A 92 17.18 -15.45 -3.43
CA GLU A 92 18.25 -15.59 -2.44
C GLU A 92 18.39 -14.35 -1.53
N LYS A 93 18.31 -13.14 -2.10
CA LYS A 93 18.52 -11.89 -1.36
C LYS A 93 17.38 -11.60 -0.39
N ASN A 94 16.13 -11.83 -0.81
CA ASN A 94 14.94 -11.37 -0.10
C ASN A 94 14.15 -12.53 0.56
N LEU A 95 13.91 -13.63 -0.16
CA LEU A 95 13.15 -14.77 0.36
C LEU A 95 14.01 -15.66 1.27
N GLY A 96 15.25 -15.95 0.89
CA GLY A 96 16.15 -16.81 1.66
C GLY A 96 16.37 -16.33 3.10
N LYS A 97 16.51 -15.02 3.31
CA LYS A 97 16.68 -14.42 4.65
C LYS A 97 15.40 -14.46 5.50
N ALA A 98 14.22 -14.32 4.89
CA ALA A 98 12.94 -14.45 5.58
C ALA A 98 12.67 -15.90 5.99
N VAL A 99 12.98 -16.86 5.09
CA VAL A 99 12.79 -18.30 5.31
C VAL A 99 13.74 -18.85 6.38
N LEU A 100 15.02 -18.48 6.35
CA LEU A 100 15.99 -18.89 7.38
C LEU A 100 15.68 -18.31 8.77
N LYS A 101 14.93 -17.22 8.86
CA LYS A 101 14.43 -16.68 10.14
C LYS A 101 13.24 -17.48 10.68
N LEU A 102 12.42 -18.07 9.82
CA LEU A 102 11.27 -18.89 10.22
C LEU A 102 11.66 -20.27 10.76
N GLU A 103 12.82 -20.80 10.37
CA GLU A 103 13.32 -22.09 10.87
C GLU A 103 13.71 -22.05 12.36
N LYS A 104 13.87 -20.85 12.95
CA LYS A 104 14.25 -20.67 14.36
C LYS A 104 13.04 -20.44 15.27
N LYS A 105 12.57 -21.52 15.91
CA LYS A 105 11.82 -21.56 17.19
C LYS A 105 10.48 -20.78 17.27
N GLY A 106 9.61 -20.88 16.27
CA GLY A 106 8.18 -20.56 16.47
C GLY A 106 7.42 -21.74 17.08
N ALA A 107 6.53 -21.49 18.04
CA ALA A 107 5.60 -22.51 18.56
C ALA A 107 4.67 -22.95 17.41
N ARG A 108 4.65 -24.25 17.10
CA ARG A 108 3.72 -24.82 16.13
C ARG A 108 2.36 -24.98 16.82
N GLY A 109 1.33 -24.33 16.29
CA GLY A 109 -0.03 -24.63 16.66
C GLY A 109 -0.56 -25.80 15.84
N ARG A 110 -1.44 -26.58 16.45
CA ARG A 110 -2.18 -27.62 15.74
C ARG A 110 -3.58 -27.11 15.45
N VAL A 111 -3.94 -27.12 14.18
CA VAL A 111 -5.34 -26.99 13.78
C VAL A 111 -5.94 -28.39 13.84
N SER A 112 -6.54 -28.72 14.99
CA SER A 112 -7.28 -29.97 15.16
C SER A 112 -8.76 -29.72 14.89
N LEU A 113 -9.13 -29.87 13.62
CA LEU A 113 -10.51 -29.72 13.19
C LEU A 113 -11.16 -31.12 13.15
N PHE A 114 -11.98 -31.41 14.16
CA PHE A 114 -12.91 -32.55 14.18
C PHE A 114 -12.27 -33.92 13.86
N GLN A 115 -11.22 -34.29 14.58
CA GLN A 115 -10.60 -35.63 14.49
C GLN A 115 -9.98 -35.98 13.11
N THR A 116 -9.80 -34.99 12.23
CA THR A 116 -9.00 -35.17 11.00
C THR A 116 -7.52 -34.92 11.25
N ARG A 117 -6.66 -35.35 10.32
CA ARG A 117 -5.19 -35.32 10.42
C ARG A 117 -4.70 -33.92 10.79
N ASP A 118 -4.02 -33.79 11.93
CA ASP A 118 -3.48 -32.51 12.41
C ASP A 118 -2.53 -31.90 11.36
N VAL A 119 -2.75 -30.62 11.03
CA VAL A 119 -1.81 -29.83 10.22
C VAL A 119 -1.06 -28.90 11.17
N ASP A 120 0.27 -29.04 11.20
CA ASP A 120 1.14 -28.11 11.91
C ASP A 120 1.22 -26.78 11.14
N ILE A 121 0.69 -25.71 11.70
CA ILE A 121 0.80 -24.34 11.17
C ILE A 121 1.28 -23.37 12.28
N PRO A 122 1.64 -22.12 11.98
CA PRO A 122 1.94 -21.13 13.03
C PRO A 122 0.78 -20.99 14.03
N ALA A 123 1.10 -20.90 15.32
CA ALA A 123 0.11 -20.93 16.40
C ALA A 123 -0.97 -19.85 16.27
N GLU A 124 -0.57 -18.66 15.86
CA GLU A 124 -1.42 -17.49 15.69
C GLU A 124 -2.48 -17.72 14.60
N VAL A 125 -2.10 -18.36 13.49
CA VAL A 125 -3.05 -18.74 12.43
C VAL A 125 -3.98 -19.84 12.94
N SER A 126 -3.43 -20.82 13.66
CA SER A 126 -4.23 -21.92 14.21
C SER A 126 -5.28 -21.43 15.20
N ASP A 127 -4.94 -20.45 16.04
CA ASP A 127 -5.84 -19.91 17.06
C ASP A 127 -7.01 -19.15 16.44
N VAL A 128 -6.75 -18.35 15.39
CA VAL A 128 -7.81 -17.67 14.64
C VAL A 128 -8.74 -18.67 13.97
N ILE A 129 -8.19 -19.69 13.29
CA ILE A 129 -8.99 -20.72 12.62
C ILE A 129 -9.82 -21.51 13.64
N ASN A 130 -9.19 -21.95 14.75
CA ASN A 130 -9.85 -22.72 15.79
C ASN A 130 -10.97 -21.90 16.48
N LYS A 131 -10.74 -20.60 16.71
CA LYS A 131 -11.73 -19.67 17.28
C LYS A 131 -12.95 -19.51 16.39
N GLU A 132 -12.76 -19.30 15.09
CA GLU A 132 -13.89 -19.16 14.15
C GLU A 132 -14.63 -20.49 13.96
N VAL A 133 -13.90 -21.60 13.89
CA VAL A 133 -14.49 -22.94 13.79
C VAL A 133 -15.35 -23.28 15.00
N ALA A 134 -14.91 -22.93 16.21
CA ALA A 134 -15.65 -23.20 17.44
C ALA A 134 -17.05 -22.57 17.41
N LYS A 135 -17.23 -21.43 16.74
CA LYS A 135 -18.53 -20.75 16.61
C LYS A 135 -19.52 -21.50 15.70
N ILE A 136 -19.02 -22.34 14.78
CA ILE A 136 -19.82 -22.96 13.70
C ILE A 136 -20.09 -24.45 13.98
N LYS A 137 -19.42 -25.02 14.99
CA LYS A 137 -19.43 -26.43 15.38
C LYS A 137 -20.82 -27.05 15.63
N GLY A 138 -21.82 -26.24 15.99
CA GLY A 138 -23.20 -26.71 16.22
C GLY A 138 -24.06 -26.86 14.96
N VAL A 139 -23.62 -26.32 13.82
CA VAL A 139 -24.43 -26.26 12.58
C VAL A 139 -24.11 -27.41 11.64
N VAL A 140 -22.88 -27.93 11.64
CA VAL A 140 -22.48 -28.97 10.68
C VAL A 140 -22.99 -30.35 11.07
N GLY A 141 -23.74 -30.97 10.16
CA GLY A 141 -24.39 -32.27 10.36
C GLY A 141 -25.85 -32.19 10.83
N SER A 142 -26.36 -30.99 11.15
CA SER A 142 -27.79 -30.77 11.38
C SER A 142 -28.55 -30.62 10.05
N GLU A 143 -29.89 -30.64 10.10
CA GLU A 143 -30.74 -30.39 8.92
C GLU A 143 -30.46 -28.99 8.34
N GLU A 144 -30.26 -28.00 9.21
CA GLU A 144 -29.86 -26.64 8.86
C GLU A 144 -28.46 -26.61 8.22
N GLY A 145 -27.52 -27.42 8.70
CA GLY A 145 -26.19 -27.56 8.10
C GLY A 145 -26.20 -28.18 6.71
N ASN A 146 -27.08 -29.14 6.48
CA ASN A 146 -27.26 -29.76 5.17
C ASN A 146 -27.87 -28.77 4.17
N LEU A 147 -28.88 -27.99 4.59
CA LEU A 147 -29.46 -26.91 3.80
C LEU A 147 -28.41 -25.83 3.50
N PHE A 148 -27.65 -25.40 4.51
CA PHE A 148 -26.54 -24.45 4.34
C PHE A 148 -25.54 -24.94 3.31
N THR A 149 -25.10 -26.20 3.41
CA THR A 149 -24.13 -26.80 2.48
C THR A 149 -24.68 -26.84 1.05
N GLN A 150 -25.96 -27.16 0.87
CA GLN A 150 -26.61 -27.16 -0.44
C GLN A 150 -26.67 -25.76 -1.06
N ILE A 151 -27.15 -24.76 -0.30
CA ILE A 151 -27.20 -23.36 -0.76
C ILE A 151 -25.80 -22.89 -1.14
N ASN A 152 -24.83 -23.18 -0.29
CA ASN A 152 -23.45 -22.79 -0.47
C ASN A 152 -22.79 -23.45 -1.69
N ASN A 153 -23.04 -24.74 -1.94
CA ASN A 153 -22.56 -25.44 -3.13
C ASN A 153 -23.20 -24.88 -4.41
N ASN A 154 -24.50 -24.54 -4.37
CA ASN A 154 -25.17 -23.90 -5.50
C ASN A 154 -24.57 -22.52 -5.80
N LEU A 155 -24.35 -21.70 -4.78
CA LEU A 155 -23.73 -20.38 -4.94
C LEU A 155 -22.28 -20.48 -5.43
N ARG A 156 -21.49 -21.44 -4.94
CA ARG A 156 -20.15 -21.71 -5.50
C ARG A 156 -20.20 -22.09 -6.97
N GLY A 157 -21.15 -22.94 -7.34
CA GLY A 157 -21.37 -23.32 -8.73
C GLY A 157 -21.67 -22.11 -9.61
N ILE A 158 -22.53 -21.19 -9.15
CA ILE A 158 -22.84 -19.94 -9.84
C ILE A 158 -21.61 -19.02 -9.91
N MET A 159 -20.92 -18.81 -8.80
CA MET A 159 -19.76 -17.90 -8.75
C MET A 159 -18.56 -18.42 -9.58
N ALA A 160 -18.36 -19.73 -9.63
CA ALA A 160 -17.36 -20.39 -10.46
C ALA A 160 -17.81 -20.60 -11.92
N SER A 161 -19.09 -20.38 -12.23
CA SER A 161 -19.58 -20.51 -13.60
C SER A 161 -19.00 -19.43 -14.49
N GLY A 162 -18.65 -19.77 -15.74
CA GLY A 162 -18.09 -18.78 -16.65
C GLY A 162 -16.61 -18.48 -16.38
N ASP A 163 -15.96 -19.21 -15.47
CA ASP A 163 -14.59 -18.95 -15.05
C ASP A 163 -13.57 -19.83 -15.82
N ALA A 164 -12.61 -19.20 -16.49
CA ALA A 164 -11.43 -19.86 -17.06
C ALA A 164 -10.18 -19.64 -16.20
N SER A 165 -10.36 -19.23 -14.94
CA SER A 165 -9.29 -18.86 -14.01
C SER A 165 -8.27 -19.92 -13.74
N ARG A 166 -8.62 -21.18 -14.00
CA ARG A 166 -7.67 -22.29 -13.99
C ARG A 166 -6.32 -21.90 -14.60
N VAL A 167 -6.35 -21.23 -15.74
CA VAL A 167 -5.15 -20.85 -16.50
C VAL A 167 -4.24 -19.95 -15.66
N GLY A 168 -4.80 -18.87 -15.12
CA GLY A 168 -4.10 -17.89 -14.29
C GLY A 168 -3.90 -18.32 -12.84
N ILE A 169 -4.34 -19.52 -12.45
CA ILE A 169 -4.32 -19.97 -11.06
C ILE A 169 -3.63 -21.33 -10.89
N GLN A 170 -4.20 -22.38 -11.47
CA GLN A 170 -3.78 -23.78 -11.31
C GLN A 170 -2.69 -24.18 -12.31
N SER A 171 -2.70 -23.59 -13.51
CA SER A 171 -1.69 -23.91 -14.54
C SER A 171 -0.41 -23.09 -14.36
N LEU A 172 -0.37 -22.10 -13.47
CA LEU A 172 0.82 -21.26 -13.24
C LEU A 172 2.08 -22.05 -12.84
N PRO A 173 2.05 -22.98 -11.85
CA PRO A 173 3.22 -23.79 -11.54
C PRO A 173 3.68 -24.64 -12.73
N PHE A 174 2.75 -25.13 -13.55
CA PHE A 174 3.08 -25.87 -14.75
C PHE A 174 3.75 -25.00 -15.81
N MET A 175 3.20 -23.81 -16.04
CA MET A 175 3.72 -22.83 -16.98
C MET A 175 5.11 -22.36 -16.57
N ALA A 176 5.38 -22.23 -15.28
CA ALA A 176 6.71 -21.91 -14.77
C ALA A 176 7.72 -23.05 -14.95
N ASP A 177 7.32 -24.33 -14.83
CA ASP A 177 8.23 -25.45 -15.00
C ASP A 177 8.48 -25.80 -16.48
N ASN A 178 7.43 -25.74 -17.32
CA ASN A 178 7.48 -26.02 -18.75
C ASN A 178 6.45 -25.17 -19.53
N PRO A 179 6.79 -23.92 -19.91
CA PRO A 179 5.84 -23.00 -20.55
C PRO A 179 5.37 -23.49 -21.92
N ARG A 180 6.20 -24.25 -22.65
CA ARG A 180 5.84 -24.79 -23.97
C ARG A 180 4.75 -25.86 -23.85
N LEU A 181 4.92 -26.80 -22.93
CA LEU A 181 3.95 -27.87 -22.73
C LEU A 181 2.66 -27.32 -22.10
N ALA A 182 2.76 -26.38 -21.16
CA ALA A 182 1.60 -25.66 -20.63
C ALA A 182 0.82 -24.90 -21.71
N LEU A 183 1.50 -24.23 -22.64
CA LEU A 183 0.83 -23.56 -23.77
C LEU A 183 0.19 -24.57 -24.74
N ALA A 184 0.79 -25.74 -24.94
CA ALA A 184 0.18 -26.81 -25.72
C ALA A 184 -1.09 -27.34 -25.03
N SER A 185 -1.04 -27.59 -23.71
CA SER A 185 -2.22 -27.94 -22.91
C SER A 185 -3.32 -26.90 -23.02
N PHE A 186 -2.95 -25.62 -22.91
CA PHE A 186 -3.87 -24.49 -23.03
C PHE A 186 -4.59 -24.48 -24.38
N ARG A 187 -3.89 -24.72 -25.48
CA ARG A 187 -4.52 -24.79 -26.82
C ARG A 187 -5.55 -25.91 -26.91
N VAL A 188 -5.23 -27.09 -26.37
CA VAL A 188 -6.17 -28.22 -26.35
C VAL A 188 -7.36 -27.91 -25.44
N ALA A 189 -7.12 -27.34 -24.26
CA ALA A 189 -8.17 -26.92 -23.33
C ALA A 189 -9.11 -25.89 -23.99
N PHE A 190 -8.59 -24.88 -24.68
CA PHE A 190 -9.43 -23.92 -25.41
C PHE A 190 -10.19 -24.55 -26.57
N ARG A 191 -9.64 -25.59 -27.20
CA ARG A 191 -10.37 -26.36 -28.21
C ARG A 191 -11.59 -27.05 -27.59
N THR A 192 -11.58 -27.45 -26.32
CA THR A 192 -12.74 -28.09 -25.66
C THR A 192 -13.94 -27.14 -25.48
N LEU A 193 -13.74 -25.82 -25.54
CA LEU A 193 -14.82 -24.84 -25.59
C LEU A 193 -15.71 -25.00 -26.85
N LEU A 194 -15.10 -25.38 -27.97
CA LEU A 194 -15.75 -25.49 -29.27
C LEU A 194 -16.03 -26.95 -29.64
N ASP A 195 -15.16 -27.85 -29.23
CA ASP A 195 -15.12 -29.26 -29.62
C ASP A 195 -15.02 -30.15 -28.35
N PRO A 196 -16.14 -30.67 -27.82
CA PRO A 196 -16.13 -31.55 -26.65
C PRO A 196 -15.22 -32.78 -26.80
N ASP A 197 -14.98 -33.25 -28.03
CA ASP A 197 -14.22 -34.48 -28.27
C ASP A 197 -12.71 -34.25 -28.27
N ALA A 198 -12.26 -32.98 -28.20
CA ALA A 198 -10.85 -32.62 -28.16
C ALA A 198 -10.10 -33.25 -26.97
N ILE A 199 -10.77 -33.45 -25.82
CA ILE A 199 -10.17 -34.14 -24.67
C ILE A 199 -9.97 -35.63 -24.94
N THR A 200 -10.93 -36.28 -25.59
CA THR A 200 -10.83 -37.70 -25.97
C THR A 200 -9.73 -37.91 -27.00
N GLU A 201 -9.65 -37.02 -28.00
CA GLU A 201 -8.55 -37.01 -28.97
C GLU A 201 -7.20 -36.82 -28.27
N PHE A 202 -7.11 -35.90 -27.32
CA PHE A 202 -5.90 -35.69 -26.53
C PHE A 202 -5.48 -36.93 -25.73
N VAL A 203 -6.41 -37.55 -24.98
CA VAL A 203 -6.12 -38.74 -24.16
C VAL A 203 -5.67 -39.90 -25.05
N LYS A 204 -6.35 -40.14 -26.17
CA LYS A 204 -5.93 -41.15 -27.15
C LYS A 204 -4.50 -40.90 -27.65
N ASN A 205 -4.21 -39.68 -28.07
CA ASN A 205 -2.88 -39.30 -28.55
C ASN A 205 -1.80 -39.38 -27.45
N PHE A 206 -2.17 -39.08 -26.20
CA PHE A 206 -1.29 -39.21 -25.04
C PHE A 206 -0.94 -40.68 -24.80
N ASP A 207 -1.93 -41.58 -24.81
CA ASP A 207 -1.73 -43.02 -24.61
C ASP A 207 -0.93 -43.68 -25.72
N GLU A 208 -1.21 -43.33 -26.99
CA GLU A 208 -0.43 -43.81 -28.13
C GLU A 208 1.05 -43.42 -27.99
N GLN A 209 1.33 -42.20 -27.55
CA GLN A 209 2.69 -41.73 -27.28
C GLN A 209 3.33 -42.40 -26.05
N ALA A 210 2.55 -42.63 -25.00
CA ALA A 210 3.02 -43.27 -23.78
C ALA A 210 3.43 -44.73 -24.06
N LEU A 211 2.59 -45.47 -24.79
CA LEU A 211 2.90 -46.83 -25.24
C LEU A 211 4.15 -46.87 -26.14
N ALA A 212 4.27 -45.93 -27.09
CA ALA A 212 5.43 -45.86 -27.98
C ALA A 212 6.75 -45.55 -27.25
N LYS A 213 6.70 -44.84 -26.12
CA LYS A 213 7.87 -44.44 -25.32
C LYS A 213 8.08 -45.31 -24.08
N ALA A 214 7.25 -46.33 -23.88
CA ALA A 214 7.20 -47.12 -22.65
C ALA A 214 7.08 -46.26 -21.38
N THR A 215 6.24 -45.22 -21.43
CA THR A 215 5.83 -44.41 -20.27
C THR A 215 4.39 -44.75 -19.85
N PRO A 216 3.95 -44.35 -18.64
CA PRO A 216 2.61 -44.68 -18.15
C PRO A 216 1.50 -44.01 -18.97
N THR A 217 0.49 -44.78 -19.35
CA THR A 217 -0.75 -44.29 -19.99
C THR A 217 -1.62 -43.50 -19.01
N SER A 218 -2.66 -42.81 -19.50
CA SER A 218 -3.61 -42.08 -18.66
C SER A 218 -4.29 -43.00 -17.65
N ASP A 219 -4.72 -44.19 -18.06
CA ASP A 219 -5.33 -45.18 -17.16
C ASP A 219 -4.37 -45.59 -16.04
N ARG A 220 -3.08 -45.74 -16.37
CA ARG A 220 -2.06 -46.07 -15.39
C ARG A 220 -1.88 -44.94 -14.39
N TRP A 221 -1.80 -43.68 -14.84
CA TRP A 221 -1.74 -42.52 -13.96
C TRP A 221 -2.96 -42.39 -13.04
N VAL A 222 -4.16 -42.56 -13.58
CA VAL A 222 -5.41 -42.53 -12.81
C VAL A 222 -5.43 -43.65 -11.77
N SER A 223 -4.97 -44.86 -12.13
CA SER A 223 -4.85 -45.98 -11.18
C SER A 223 -3.86 -45.70 -10.04
N SER A 224 -2.87 -44.84 -10.28
CA SER A 224 -1.91 -44.32 -9.30
C SER A 224 -2.40 -43.07 -8.57
N GLY A 225 -3.70 -42.77 -8.62
CA GLY A 225 -4.33 -41.67 -7.90
C GLY A 225 -4.18 -40.30 -8.55
N LEU A 226 -3.81 -40.19 -9.83
CA LEU A 226 -3.89 -38.93 -10.55
C LEU A 226 -5.37 -38.53 -10.70
N GLU A 227 -5.74 -37.33 -10.23
CA GLU A 227 -7.12 -36.87 -10.28
C GLU A 227 -7.53 -36.58 -11.72
N PHE A 228 -8.57 -37.27 -12.19
CA PHE A 228 -9.12 -37.10 -13.52
C PHE A 228 -10.62 -36.81 -13.42
N SER A 229 -10.95 -35.53 -13.55
CA SER A 229 -12.31 -35.04 -13.34
C SER A 229 -13.19 -35.39 -14.54
N LYS A 230 -14.47 -35.67 -14.31
CA LYS A 230 -15.40 -36.02 -15.41
C LYS A 230 -15.61 -34.83 -16.35
N SER A 231 -15.43 -35.05 -17.66
CA SER A 231 -15.64 -34.08 -18.75
C SER A 231 -17.13 -33.84 -19.06
N SER A 232 -18.01 -33.77 -18.06
CA SER A 232 -19.45 -33.66 -18.29
C SER A 232 -19.93 -32.22 -18.54
N GLY A 233 -19.08 -31.20 -18.32
CA GLY A 233 -19.52 -29.79 -18.27
C GLY A 233 -20.45 -29.47 -17.10
N ALA A 234 -20.87 -30.48 -16.34
CA ALA A 234 -21.45 -30.37 -15.01
C ALA A 234 -20.29 -30.23 -14.01
N GLY A 235 -19.60 -29.09 -14.07
CA GLY A 235 -18.58 -28.74 -13.09
C GLY A 235 -19.24 -28.63 -11.72
N THR A 236 -18.74 -29.41 -10.75
CA THR A 236 -19.30 -29.60 -9.40
C THR A 236 -20.71 -30.22 -9.40
N ASP A 237 -21.07 -30.96 -8.36
CA ASP A 237 -22.45 -31.43 -8.13
C ASP A 237 -23.39 -30.24 -7.87
N ILE A 238 -23.52 -29.32 -8.82
CA ILE A 238 -24.65 -28.43 -8.94
C ILE A 238 -25.78 -29.40 -9.24
N GLY A 239 -26.56 -29.77 -8.21
CA GLY A 239 -27.77 -30.56 -8.37
C GLY A 239 -28.72 -29.92 -9.40
N GLY A 240 -29.97 -30.37 -9.47
CA GLY A 240 -30.93 -29.96 -10.54
C GLY A 240 -31.09 -28.46 -10.84
N LEU A 241 -30.51 -27.55 -10.04
CA LEU A 241 -30.34 -26.13 -10.32
C LEU A 241 -29.54 -25.81 -11.61
N SER A 242 -28.49 -26.59 -11.95
CA SER A 242 -27.76 -26.38 -13.22
C SER A 242 -28.68 -26.58 -14.41
N THR A 243 -29.48 -27.64 -14.37
CA THR A 243 -30.53 -27.91 -15.37
C THR A 243 -31.58 -26.79 -15.44
N ILE A 244 -31.93 -26.17 -14.31
CA ILE A 244 -32.88 -25.04 -14.26
C ILE A 244 -32.25 -23.77 -14.85
N ILE A 245 -31.00 -23.45 -14.49
CA ILE A 245 -30.26 -22.32 -15.06
C ILE A 245 -30.11 -22.53 -16.57
N GLU A 246 -29.71 -23.73 -17.00
CA GLU A 246 -29.59 -24.09 -18.41
C GLU A 246 -30.89 -23.95 -19.19
N GLN A 247 -32.02 -24.39 -18.63
CA GLN A 247 -33.33 -24.28 -19.27
C GLN A 247 -33.83 -22.83 -19.32
N LYS A 248 -33.50 -22.01 -18.33
CA LYS A 248 -34.02 -20.65 -18.22
C LYS A 248 -33.12 -19.56 -18.80
N THR A 249 -31.80 -19.76 -18.90
CA THR A 249 -30.86 -18.70 -19.34
C THR A 249 -30.42 -18.81 -20.80
N GLY A 250 -30.88 -19.83 -21.53
CA GLY A 250 -30.66 -19.95 -22.98
C GLY A 250 -29.18 -19.98 -23.38
N PRO A 251 -28.69 -19.06 -24.26
CA PRO A 251 -27.29 -19.03 -24.69
C PRO A 251 -26.28 -18.97 -23.53
N PHE A 252 -26.63 -18.34 -22.40
CA PHE A 252 -25.73 -18.21 -21.25
C PHE A 252 -25.45 -19.57 -20.58
N GLY A 253 -26.45 -20.44 -20.45
CA GLY A 253 -26.27 -21.80 -19.93
C GLY A 253 -25.28 -22.63 -20.78
N SER A 254 -25.27 -22.43 -22.10
CA SER A 254 -24.29 -23.08 -22.98
C SER A 254 -22.86 -22.60 -22.77
N LEU A 255 -22.67 -21.30 -22.44
CA LEU A 255 -21.36 -20.73 -22.13
C LEU A 255 -20.83 -21.26 -20.80
N ILE A 256 -21.69 -21.41 -19.78
CA ILE A 256 -21.33 -22.03 -18.49
C ILE A 256 -20.84 -23.46 -18.70
N LYS A 257 -21.53 -24.28 -19.50
CA LYS A 257 -21.07 -25.66 -19.80
C LYS A 257 -19.70 -25.68 -20.47
N ARG A 258 -19.48 -24.79 -21.44
CA ARG A 258 -18.22 -24.70 -22.18
C ARG A 258 -17.08 -24.30 -21.24
N THR A 259 -17.28 -23.29 -20.40
CA THR A 259 -16.27 -22.81 -19.44
C THR A 259 -15.99 -23.83 -18.33
N ASN A 260 -17.02 -24.50 -17.80
CA ASN A 260 -16.84 -25.62 -16.87
C ASN A 260 -16.05 -26.77 -17.51
N ARG A 261 -16.31 -27.06 -18.79
CA ARG A 261 -15.54 -28.06 -19.55
C ARG A 261 -14.09 -27.62 -19.76
N LEU A 262 -13.85 -26.36 -20.14
CA LEU A 262 -12.51 -25.80 -20.23
C LEU A 262 -11.76 -25.97 -18.90
N PHE A 263 -12.44 -25.73 -17.78
CA PHE A 263 -11.88 -25.89 -16.44
C PHE A 263 -11.57 -27.38 -16.13
N SER A 264 -12.52 -28.29 -16.33
CA SER A 264 -12.33 -29.73 -16.06
C SER A 264 -11.32 -30.39 -16.97
N ASP A 265 -11.37 -30.09 -18.26
CA ASP A 265 -10.57 -30.77 -19.28
C ASP A 265 -9.17 -30.18 -19.32
N GLY A 266 -9.04 -28.85 -19.22
CA GLY A 266 -7.75 -28.22 -18.94
C GLY A 266 -7.12 -28.80 -17.67
N GLY A 267 -7.97 -29.10 -16.67
CA GLY A 267 -7.75 -30.01 -15.54
C GLY A 267 -6.84 -31.15 -15.84
N ASN A 268 -7.45 -32.06 -16.56
CA ASN A 268 -6.95 -33.37 -16.89
C ASN A 268 -5.74 -33.30 -17.81
N ILE A 269 -5.77 -32.39 -18.80
CA ILE A 269 -4.69 -32.21 -19.78
C ILE A 269 -3.40 -31.77 -19.08
N ASP A 270 -3.45 -30.74 -18.22
CA ASP A 270 -2.26 -30.29 -17.50
C ASP A 270 -1.73 -31.37 -16.56
N ARG A 271 -2.61 -32.10 -15.87
CA ARG A 271 -2.21 -33.16 -14.94
C ARG A 271 -1.48 -34.29 -15.66
N LEU A 272 -2.04 -34.78 -16.77
CA LEU A 272 -1.40 -35.83 -17.57
C LEU A 272 -0.04 -35.38 -18.11
N ASN A 273 0.01 -34.19 -18.73
CA ASN A 273 1.25 -33.65 -19.28
C ASN A 273 2.31 -33.37 -18.19
N MET A 274 1.90 -32.87 -17.03
CA MET A 274 2.81 -32.63 -15.91
C MET A 274 3.30 -33.95 -15.30
N ALA A 275 2.44 -34.96 -15.15
CA ALA A 275 2.82 -36.26 -14.62
C ALA A 275 3.85 -36.96 -15.52
N ASP A 276 3.59 -37.01 -16.83
CA ASP A 276 4.52 -37.57 -17.81
C ASP A 276 5.84 -36.81 -17.86
N MET A 277 5.82 -35.47 -17.78
CA MET A 277 7.03 -34.65 -17.69
C MET A 277 7.85 -34.96 -16.43
N LEU A 278 7.22 -35.03 -15.25
CA LEU A 278 7.92 -35.34 -14.00
C LEU A 278 8.48 -36.77 -14.00
N TYR A 279 7.75 -37.72 -14.58
CA TYR A 279 8.20 -39.10 -14.74
C TYR A 279 9.43 -39.20 -15.65
N LYS A 280 9.44 -38.51 -16.79
CA LYS A 280 10.61 -38.45 -17.68
C LYS A 280 11.81 -37.82 -17.01
N GLN A 281 11.61 -36.71 -16.29
CA GLN A 281 12.69 -36.09 -15.50
C GLN A 281 13.25 -37.05 -14.44
N GLN A 282 12.40 -37.92 -13.86
CA GLN A 282 12.85 -38.95 -12.93
C GLN A 282 13.67 -40.04 -13.64
N GLN A 283 13.21 -40.53 -14.80
CA GLN A 283 13.92 -41.55 -15.59
C GLN A 283 15.29 -41.05 -16.09
N GLU A 284 15.38 -39.78 -16.47
CA GLU A 284 16.61 -39.13 -16.95
C GLU A 284 17.61 -38.81 -15.82
N GLY A 285 17.30 -39.16 -14.56
CA GLY A 285 18.09 -38.80 -13.38
C GLY A 285 18.06 -37.30 -13.04
N GLY A 286 17.24 -36.52 -13.75
CA GLY A 286 17.15 -35.06 -13.64
C GLY A 286 16.56 -34.56 -12.32
N ILE A 287 15.78 -35.38 -11.60
CA ILE A 287 15.31 -35.03 -10.25
C ILE A 287 16.46 -35.08 -9.24
N GLY A 288 17.46 -35.95 -9.44
CA GLY A 288 18.64 -36.05 -8.58
C GLY A 288 19.63 -34.89 -8.72
N LEU A 289 19.59 -34.12 -9.81
CA LEU A 289 20.56 -33.06 -10.09
C LEU A 289 20.36 -31.79 -9.24
N LEU A 290 19.18 -31.61 -8.62
CA LEU A 290 18.87 -30.46 -7.74
C LEU A 290 19.06 -30.75 -6.24
N GLY A 291 19.55 -31.94 -5.88
CA GLY A 291 19.91 -32.24 -4.51
C GLY A 291 20.50 -33.62 -4.36
N SER A 292 21.80 -33.68 -4.07
CA SER A 292 22.56 -34.85 -3.60
C SER A 292 22.06 -35.44 -2.27
N ALA A 293 20.81 -35.15 -1.87
CA ALA A 293 20.19 -35.51 -0.60
C ALA A 293 18.86 -36.25 -0.79
N THR A 294 18.48 -36.64 -2.01
CA THR A 294 17.33 -37.53 -2.20
C THR A 294 17.72 -38.96 -1.85
N ASN A 295 17.46 -39.35 -0.61
CA ASN A 295 17.14 -40.72 -0.25
C ASN A 295 15.79 -41.12 -0.89
N ILE A 296 15.63 -41.02 -2.23
CA ILE A 296 14.82 -42.05 -2.88
C ILE A 296 15.63 -43.29 -2.60
N LYS A 297 15.21 -44.10 -1.63
CA LYS A 297 15.87 -45.38 -1.35
C LYS A 297 16.08 -46.00 -2.72
N SER A 298 17.34 -46.20 -3.11
CA SER A 298 17.68 -46.94 -4.32
C SER A 298 16.89 -48.25 -4.23
N GLY A 299 15.81 -48.38 -5.01
CA GLY A 299 14.81 -49.44 -4.84
C GLY A 299 13.36 -49.02 -4.58
N ALA A 300 12.98 -47.73 -4.64
CA ALA A 300 11.56 -47.37 -4.72
C ALA A 300 10.93 -48.04 -5.94
N SER A 301 9.79 -48.71 -5.74
CA SER A 301 9.04 -49.35 -6.81
C SER A 301 8.48 -48.31 -7.78
N GLU A 302 8.25 -48.72 -9.03
CA GLU A 302 7.61 -47.84 -10.01
C GLU A 302 6.27 -47.29 -9.49
N GLN A 303 5.46 -48.12 -8.83
CA GLN A 303 4.18 -47.68 -8.27
C GLN A 303 4.34 -46.55 -7.24
N GLU A 304 5.32 -46.64 -6.33
CA GLU A 304 5.58 -45.59 -5.35
C GLU A 304 5.98 -44.26 -6.01
N ILE A 305 6.72 -44.33 -7.12
CA ILE A 305 7.08 -43.16 -7.93
C ILE A 305 5.84 -42.57 -8.58
N LEU A 306 4.99 -43.40 -9.20
CA LEU A 306 3.75 -42.94 -9.83
C LEU A 306 2.82 -42.29 -8.81
N ASP A 307 2.63 -42.91 -7.65
CA ASP A 307 1.77 -42.38 -6.59
C ASP A 307 2.30 -41.05 -6.05
N ALA A 308 3.63 -40.92 -5.90
CA ALA A 308 4.25 -39.67 -5.47
C ALA A 308 4.06 -38.55 -6.50
N ILE A 309 4.29 -38.84 -7.80
CA ILE A 309 4.07 -37.88 -8.88
C ILE A 309 2.59 -37.47 -8.94
N SER A 310 1.66 -38.41 -8.88
CA SER A 310 0.21 -38.14 -8.86
C SER A 310 -0.18 -37.18 -7.74
N ARG A 311 0.29 -37.42 -6.50
CA ARG A 311 0.00 -36.53 -5.36
C ARG A 311 0.59 -35.12 -5.55
N ILE A 312 1.76 -35.00 -6.16
CA ILE A 312 2.40 -33.71 -6.43
C ILE A 312 1.63 -32.96 -7.51
N VAL A 313 1.32 -33.63 -8.61
CA VAL A 313 0.59 -33.07 -9.74
C VAL A 313 -0.81 -32.65 -9.31
N ASN A 314 -1.52 -33.48 -8.55
CA ASN A 314 -2.82 -33.13 -7.97
C ASN A 314 -2.72 -31.85 -7.13
N ARG A 315 -1.77 -31.77 -6.20
CA ARG A 315 -1.63 -30.58 -5.34
C ARG A 315 -1.27 -29.32 -6.11
N SER A 316 -0.32 -29.42 -7.05
CA SER A 316 0.08 -28.28 -7.89
C SER A 316 -1.05 -27.79 -8.81
N SER A 317 -1.95 -28.69 -9.22
CA SER A 317 -3.13 -28.39 -10.04
C SER A 317 -4.40 -28.10 -9.23
N GLY A 318 -4.28 -27.90 -7.92
CA GLY A 318 -5.39 -27.43 -7.10
C GLY A 318 -6.26 -28.51 -6.45
N PHE A 319 -5.80 -29.76 -6.39
CA PHE A 319 -6.54 -30.89 -5.84
C PHE A 319 -5.79 -31.56 -4.69
N THR A 320 -6.54 -31.93 -3.65
CA THR A 320 -6.07 -32.77 -2.55
C THR A 320 -7.26 -33.55 -1.99
N ASP A 321 -6.98 -34.73 -1.46
CA ASP A 321 -7.98 -35.57 -0.77
C ASP A 321 -8.21 -35.12 0.66
N ASN A 322 -7.22 -34.45 1.25
CA ASN A 322 -7.28 -33.95 2.60
C ASN A 322 -7.79 -32.52 2.57
N VAL A 323 -9.08 -32.30 2.83
CA VAL A 323 -9.62 -30.95 3.02
C VAL A 323 -9.34 -30.49 4.45
N ILE A 324 -8.77 -29.29 4.64
CA ILE A 324 -8.61 -28.68 5.97
C ILE A 324 -9.98 -28.61 6.63
N GLY A 325 -10.15 -29.31 7.76
CA GLY A 325 -11.40 -29.34 8.51
C GLY A 325 -12.49 -30.24 7.96
N GLY A 326 -12.15 -31.16 7.04
CA GLY A 326 -13.10 -32.15 6.53
C GLY A 326 -14.37 -31.52 5.96
N ASP A 327 -15.53 -32.01 6.37
CA ASP A 327 -16.82 -31.50 5.90
C ASP A 327 -17.13 -30.07 6.37
N LEU A 328 -16.63 -29.66 7.54
CA LEU A 328 -16.75 -28.26 7.97
C LEU A 328 -15.91 -27.34 7.07
N GLY A 329 -14.69 -27.76 6.70
CA GLY A 329 -13.89 -27.03 5.73
C GLY A 329 -14.62 -26.84 4.41
N ARG A 330 -15.35 -27.87 3.98
CA ARG A 330 -16.24 -27.81 2.82
C ARG A 330 -17.43 -26.89 3.01
N ALA A 331 -17.87 -26.58 4.23
CA ALA A 331 -18.89 -25.56 4.47
C ALA A 331 -18.28 -24.14 4.54
N ILE A 332 -17.10 -24.01 5.16
CA ILE A 332 -16.47 -22.72 5.46
C ILE A 332 -15.78 -22.08 4.26
N PHE A 333 -15.08 -22.83 3.41
CA PHE A 333 -14.20 -22.23 2.38
C PHE A 333 -14.78 -22.32 0.98
N PHE A 334 -14.64 -21.30 0.14
CA PHE A 334 -15.15 -21.31 -1.24
C PHE A 334 -14.70 -22.53 -2.05
N ALA A 335 -13.39 -22.78 -2.08
CA ALA A 335 -12.79 -23.90 -2.79
C ALA A 335 -11.87 -24.67 -1.82
N PRO A 336 -12.43 -25.56 -0.99
CA PRO A 336 -11.73 -26.12 0.18
C PRO A 336 -10.55 -27.01 -0.20
N ARG A 337 -10.70 -27.88 -1.21
CA ARG A 337 -9.62 -28.70 -1.76
C ARG A 337 -8.54 -27.83 -2.39
N PHE A 338 -8.95 -26.84 -3.17
CA PHE A 338 -8.03 -25.91 -3.81
C PHE A 338 -7.19 -25.15 -2.79
N PHE A 339 -7.82 -24.47 -1.84
CA PHE A 339 -7.13 -23.75 -0.78
C PHE A 339 -6.18 -24.65 0.03
N THR A 340 -6.63 -25.86 0.39
CA THR A 340 -5.79 -26.82 1.11
C THR A 340 -4.58 -27.25 0.28
N SER A 341 -4.77 -27.56 -1.00
CA SER A 341 -3.67 -27.97 -1.88
C SER A 341 -2.60 -26.89 -2.04
N GLN A 342 -3.00 -25.61 -2.04
CA GLN A 342 -2.05 -24.50 -2.09
C GLN A 342 -1.28 -24.34 -0.78
N LEU A 343 -1.96 -24.45 0.36
CA LEU A 343 -1.33 -24.44 1.68
C LEU A 343 -0.36 -25.62 1.83
N GLU A 344 -0.77 -26.84 1.48
CA GLU A 344 0.10 -28.02 1.48
C GLU A 344 1.32 -27.81 0.58
N THR A 345 1.14 -27.21 -0.60
CA THR A 345 2.27 -26.92 -1.52
C THR A 345 3.26 -25.95 -0.89
N ILE A 346 2.77 -24.87 -0.26
CA ILE A 346 3.62 -23.89 0.46
C ILE A 346 4.32 -24.55 1.63
N ILE A 347 3.59 -25.25 2.51
CA ILE A 347 4.15 -25.93 3.68
C ILE A 347 5.22 -26.91 3.24
N LYS A 348 4.94 -27.77 2.25
CA LYS A 348 5.92 -28.74 1.76
C LYS A 348 7.14 -28.10 1.11
N ALA A 349 6.96 -27.01 0.36
CA ALA A 349 8.09 -26.27 -0.20
C ALA A 349 9.06 -25.79 0.90
N PHE A 350 8.54 -25.38 2.06
CA PHE A 350 9.34 -24.86 3.17
C PHE A 350 9.82 -25.92 4.17
N SER A 351 9.00 -26.90 4.53
CA SER A 351 9.26 -27.79 5.67
C SER A 351 9.54 -29.25 5.30
N ASP A 352 9.26 -29.67 4.07
CA ASP A 352 9.36 -31.08 3.67
C ASP A 352 10.66 -31.33 2.88
N GLY A 353 11.47 -32.27 3.37
CA GLY A 353 12.71 -32.72 2.73
C GLY A 353 12.52 -33.87 1.74
N THR A 354 11.32 -34.46 1.67
CA THR A 354 10.99 -35.56 0.76
C THR A 354 10.94 -35.11 -0.71
N ILE A 355 10.79 -36.07 -1.63
CA ILE A 355 10.58 -35.82 -3.06
C ILE A 355 9.46 -34.78 -3.28
N GLU A 356 8.38 -34.91 -2.53
CA GLU A 356 7.22 -34.03 -2.61
C GLU A 356 7.55 -32.59 -2.22
N GLY A 357 8.34 -32.39 -1.17
CA GLY A 357 8.79 -31.07 -0.73
C GLY A 357 9.78 -30.43 -1.70
N GLN A 358 10.67 -31.22 -2.29
CA GLN A 358 11.64 -30.73 -3.27
C GLN A 358 10.98 -30.29 -4.58
N ILE A 359 10.04 -31.08 -5.10
CA ILE A 359 9.29 -30.67 -6.30
C ILE A 359 8.44 -29.44 -6.00
N ALA A 360 7.76 -29.39 -4.85
CA ALA A 360 7.01 -28.19 -4.45
C ALA A 360 7.93 -26.95 -4.34
N ARG A 361 9.10 -27.09 -3.71
CA ARG A 361 10.10 -26.01 -3.63
C ARG A 361 10.57 -25.56 -4.99
N ARG A 362 10.87 -26.49 -5.90
CA ARG A 362 11.29 -26.19 -7.28
C ARG A 362 10.17 -25.46 -8.03
N GLN A 363 8.95 -25.97 -8.00
CA GLN A 363 7.80 -25.37 -8.68
C GLN A 363 7.55 -23.95 -8.17
N MET A 364 7.53 -23.76 -6.85
CA MET A 364 7.35 -22.44 -6.24
C MET A 364 8.51 -21.51 -6.56
N THR A 365 9.75 -21.98 -6.46
CA THR A 365 10.95 -21.19 -6.81
C THR A 365 10.89 -20.74 -8.27
N LYS A 366 10.56 -21.65 -9.20
CA LYS A 366 10.42 -21.32 -10.62
C LYS A 366 9.25 -20.37 -10.89
N LEU A 367 8.13 -20.54 -10.18
CA LEU A 367 6.99 -19.64 -10.30
C LEU A 367 7.36 -18.23 -9.86
N PHE A 368 7.95 -18.07 -8.67
CA PHE A 368 8.43 -16.77 -8.19
C PHE A 368 9.53 -16.19 -9.05
N ALA A 369 10.43 -17.05 -9.51
CA ALA A 369 11.49 -16.68 -10.41
C ALA A 369 10.95 -16.06 -11.70
N ALA A 370 10.17 -16.84 -12.45
CA ALA A 370 9.64 -16.44 -13.74
C ALA A 370 8.71 -15.23 -13.59
N GLY A 371 7.77 -15.29 -12.65
CA GLY A 371 6.87 -14.18 -12.39
C GLY A 371 7.62 -12.92 -11.98
N ALA A 372 8.66 -13.02 -11.14
CA ALA A 372 9.41 -11.85 -10.70
C ALA A 372 10.21 -11.20 -11.80
N GLY A 373 10.88 -12.01 -12.63
CA GLY A 373 11.61 -11.50 -13.79
C GLY A 373 10.69 -10.83 -14.80
N ILE A 374 9.51 -11.40 -15.06
CA ILE A 374 8.52 -10.82 -15.98
C ILE A 374 7.93 -9.53 -15.40
N THR A 375 7.46 -9.53 -14.15
CA THR A 375 6.92 -8.33 -13.50
C THR A 375 7.96 -7.21 -13.48
N PHE A 376 9.20 -7.51 -13.08
CA PHE A 376 10.29 -6.55 -13.08
C PHE A 376 10.54 -5.96 -14.46
N LEU A 377 10.66 -6.80 -15.48
CA LEU A 377 10.89 -6.36 -16.85
C LEU A 377 9.75 -5.45 -17.36
N ILE A 378 8.50 -5.83 -17.11
CA ILE A 378 7.34 -5.04 -17.60
C ILE A 378 7.24 -3.71 -16.86
N ASN A 379 7.46 -3.70 -15.54
CA ASN A 379 7.43 -2.46 -14.76
C ASN A 379 8.58 -1.53 -15.14
N GLU A 380 9.80 -2.06 -15.32
CA GLU A 380 10.97 -1.29 -15.77
C GLU A 380 10.72 -0.63 -17.13
N VAL A 381 10.17 -1.36 -18.10
CA VAL A 381 9.81 -0.83 -19.44
C VAL A 381 8.74 0.28 -19.36
N ARG A 382 7.97 0.31 -18.27
CA ARG A 382 6.90 1.28 -18.02
C ARG A 382 7.29 2.38 -17.04
N ASP A 383 8.56 2.42 -16.63
CA ASP A 383 9.06 3.35 -15.61
C ASP A 383 8.27 3.30 -14.30
N LYS A 384 7.93 2.07 -13.88
CA LYS A 384 7.25 1.80 -12.61
C LYS A 384 8.16 0.97 -11.71
N GLU A 385 8.12 1.22 -10.40
CA GLU A 385 8.87 0.42 -9.44
C GLU A 385 8.18 -0.95 -9.20
N THR A 386 8.97 -2.02 -9.18
CA THR A 386 8.49 -3.34 -8.74
C THR A 386 8.63 -3.48 -7.23
N VAL A 387 7.51 -3.64 -6.55
CA VAL A 387 7.49 -3.86 -5.10
C VAL A 387 7.77 -5.33 -4.79
N PHE A 388 8.93 -5.59 -4.20
CA PHE A 388 9.36 -6.94 -3.77
C PHE A 388 9.00 -7.27 -2.32
N ASP A 389 8.39 -6.34 -1.56
CA ASP A 389 7.94 -6.61 -0.20
C ASP A 389 6.59 -7.36 -0.22
N PRO A 390 6.52 -8.63 0.23
CA PRO A 390 5.27 -9.39 0.31
C PRO A 390 4.25 -8.82 1.29
N ARG A 391 4.62 -7.82 2.09
CA ARG A 391 3.70 -7.13 2.98
C ARG A 391 2.94 -6.02 2.27
N ASP A 392 3.42 -5.52 1.15
CA ASP A 392 2.77 -4.46 0.39
C ASP A 392 1.55 -5.00 -0.40
N SER A 393 0.50 -4.19 -0.57
CA SER A 393 -0.64 -4.57 -1.43
C SER A 393 -0.23 -4.82 -2.88
N ASN A 394 0.85 -4.19 -3.32
CA ASN A 394 1.34 -4.16 -4.68
C ASN A 394 2.48 -5.15 -4.93
N PHE A 395 2.73 -6.06 -3.98
CA PHE A 395 3.73 -7.11 -4.08
C PHE A 395 3.69 -7.82 -5.43
N MET A 396 4.77 -7.66 -6.21
CA MET A 396 5.01 -8.31 -7.49
C MET A 396 3.91 -8.12 -8.54
N ARG A 397 3.20 -6.99 -8.49
CA ARG A 397 2.20 -6.63 -9.50
C ARG A 397 2.82 -5.85 -10.65
N ILE A 398 2.32 -6.10 -11.86
CA ILE A 398 2.53 -5.22 -13.00
C ILE A 398 1.68 -3.97 -12.77
N ARG A 399 2.34 -2.81 -12.75
CA ARG A 399 1.73 -1.58 -12.26
C ARG A 399 0.98 -0.83 -13.35
N ASP A 400 -0.17 -0.26 -12.99
CA ASP A 400 -0.92 0.72 -13.80
C ASP A 400 -1.31 0.22 -15.21
N VAL A 401 -1.63 -1.06 -15.35
CA VAL A 401 -2.09 -1.62 -16.62
C VAL A 401 -3.56 -1.22 -16.84
N PHE A 402 -3.77 -0.12 -17.58
CA PHE A 402 -5.10 0.45 -17.82
C PHE A 402 -5.83 0.86 -16.53
N GLY A 403 -5.12 1.44 -15.56
CA GLY A 403 -5.72 1.86 -14.28
C GLY A 403 -5.86 0.75 -13.23
N ALA A 404 -5.31 -0.45 -13.51
CA ALA A 404 -5.30 -1.56 -12.58
C ALA A 404 -3.93 -2.21 -12.49
N ASP A 405 -3.61 -2.75 -11.32
CA ASP A 405 -2.42 -3.55 -11.10
C ASP A 405 -2.69 -5.03 -11.31
N ILE A 406 -1.86 -5.68 -12.13
CA ILE A 406 -2.05 -7.06 -12.55
C ILE A 406 -1.05 -7.98 -11.84
N SER A 407 -1.55 -8.98 -11.11
CA SER A 407 -0.70 -10.01 -10.51
C SER A 407 -0.53 -11.21 -11.44
N LEU A 408 0.73 -11.50 -11.78
CA LEU A 408 1.11 -12.71 -12.55
C LEU A 408 1.09 -13.99 -11.71
N PHE A 409 0.89 -13.86 -10.39
CA PHE A 409 0.94 -14.97 -9.45
C PHE A 409 -0.44 -15.52 -9.10
N GLY A 410 -1.50 -14.94 -9.64
CA GLY A 410 -2.87 -15.31 -9.29
C GLY A 410 -3.05 -15.30 -7.77
N PRO A 411 -3.61 -16.34 -7.14
CA PRO A 411 -3.77 -16.40 -5.68
C PRO A 411 -2.47 -16.65 -4.91
N TRP A 412 -1.37 -17.03 -5.57
CA TRP A 412 -0.11 -17.33 -4.88
C TRP A 412 0.51 -16.08 -4.24
N ASP A 413 0.30 -14.89 -4.81
CA ASP A 413 0.72 -13.63 -4.16
C ASP A 413 0.07 -13.48 -2.79
N SER A 414 -1.25 -13.67 -2.75
CA SER A 414 -2.12 -13.38 -1.61
C SER A 414 -1.91 -14.37 -0.49
N LEU A 415 -1.64 -15.65 -0.84
CA LEU A 415 -1.21 -16.67 0.11
C LEU A 415 0.11 -16.30 0.77
N ILE A 416 1.11 -15.88 -0.02
CA ILE A 416 2.40 -15.45 0.54
C ILE A 416 2.24 -14.20 1.37
N ARG A 417 1.49 -13.20 0.90
CA ARG A 417 1.23 -12.00 1.71
C ARG A 417 0.53 -12.35 3.01
N GLY A 418 -0.51 -13.19 2.95
CA GLY A 418 -1.26 -13.65 4.12
C GLY A 418 -0.34 -14.37 5.11
N PHE A 419 0.48 -15.30 4.61
CA PHE A 419 1.46 -16.01 5.41
C PHE A 419 2.51 -15.08 6.04
N VAL A 420 3.14 -14.20 5.26
CA VAL A 420 4.17 -13.27 5.76
C VAL A 420 3.57 -12.26 6.74
N ARG A 421 2.35 -11.76 6.50
CA ARG A 421 1.65 -10.83 7.42
C ARG A 421 1.19 -11.50 8.71
N SER A 422 0.95 -12.82 8.69
CA SER A 422 0.61 -13.58 9.90
C SER A 422 1.80 -13.78 10.85
N VAL A 423 3.04 -13.57 10.38
CA VAL A 423 4.24 -13.68 11.21
C VAL A 423 4.49 -12.33 11.91
N PRO A 424 4.66 -12.31 13.25
CA PRO A 424 4.99 -11.09 13.99
C PRO A 424 6.23 -10.43 13.39
N HIS A 425 6.17 -9.13 13.15
CA HIS A 425 7.31 -8.40 12.60
C HIS A 425 7.55 -7.08 13.34
N PRO A 426 8.83 -6.64 13.43
CA PRO A 426 9.16 -5.40 14.09
C PRO A 426 8.52 -4.23 13.36
N THR A 427 7.88 -3.33 14.09
CA THR A 427 7.46 -2.01 13.60
C THR A 427 8.61 -1.00 13.70
N SER A 428 8.46 0.14 13.03
CA SER A 428 9.44 1.24 13.03
C SER A 428 9.74 1.79 14.43
N ASP A 429 8.78 1.68 15.35
CA ASP A 429 8.89 2.03 16.77
C ASP A 429 9.53 0.93 17.65
N GLY A 430 9.95 -0.19 17.06
CA GLY A 430 10.53 -1.33 17.80
C GLY A 430 9.50 -2.27 18.44
N GLY A 431 8.20 -2.03 18.25
CA GLY A 431 7.12 -2.95 18.60
C GLY A 431 7.04 -4.18 17.69
N PHE A 432 6.04 -5.03 17.90
CA PHE A 432 5.70 -6.10 16.95
C PHE A 432 4.24 -5.96 16.55
N THR A 433 3.93 -6.01 15.25
CA THR A 433 2.54 -6.11 14.79
C THR A 433 2.31 -7.46 14.10
N LEU A 434 1.15 -8.04 14.37
CA LEU A 434 0.55 -9.01 13.46
C LEU A 434 -0.22 -8.23 12.40
N GLY A 435 0.03 -8.52 11.13
CA GLY A 435 -0.87 -8.04 10.08
C GLY A 435 -2.25 -8.70 10.22
N LYS A 436 -3.31 -8.02 9.77
CA LYS A 436 -4.71 -8.45 9.79
C LYS A 436 -4.92 -9.79 9.02
N PRO A 437 -4.85 -10.97 9.67
CA PRO A 437 -4.92 -12.26 8.98
C PRO A 437 -6.37 -12.68 8.70
N ASP A 438 -7.31 -12.06 9.41
CA ASP A 438 -8.75 -12.12 9.23
C ASP A 438 -9.17 -11.75 7.81
N ASN A 439 -8.58 -10.70 7.22
CA ASN A 439 -8.85 -10.32 5.84
C ASN A 439 -8.47 -11.42 4.85
N PHE A 440 -7.32 -12.06 5.05
CA PHE A 440 -6.90 -13.17 4.19
C PHE A 440 -7.87 -14.35 4.29
N LEU A 441 -8.26 -14.75 5.51
CA LEU A 441 -9.24 -15.81 5.70
C LEU A 441 -10.60 -15.45 5.11
N ARG A 442 -11.08 -14.22 5.32
CA ARG A 442 -12.34 -13.70 4.77
C ARG A 442 -12.42 -13.87 3.25
N SER A 443 -11.32 -13.58 2.55
CA SER A 443 -11.23 -13.75 1.08
C SER A 443 -11.31 -15.20 0.59
N LYS A 444 -11.22 -16.19 1.49
CA LYS A 444 -11.30 -17.62 1.18
C LYS A 444 -12.59 -18.27 1.68
N LEU A 445 -13.43 -17.52 2.40
CA LEU A 445 -14.68 -18.03 2.92
C LEU A 445 -15.67 -18.34 1.81
N SER A 446 -16.61 -19.21 2.13
CA SER A 446 -17.68 -19.61 1.26
C SER A 446 -18.66 -18.45 1.04
N PRO A 447 -19.38 -18.41 -0.09
CA PRO A 447 -20.20 -17.24 -0.45
C PRO A 447 -21.19 -16.86 0.65
N VAL A 448 -21.87 -17.85 1.23
CA VAL A 448 -22.84 -17.62 2.31
C VAL A 448 -22.17 -17.02 3.55
N LEU A 449 -21.02 -17.55 3.94
CA LEU A 449 -20.30 -17.08 5.12
C LEU A 449 -19.68 -15.70 4.89
N SER A 450 -19.09 -15.46 3.71
CA SER A 450 -18.60 -14.14 3.31
C SER A 450 -19.73 -13.12 3.37
N LEU A 451 -20.86 -13.39 2.71
CA LEU A 451 -22.02 -12.50 2.72
C LEU A 451 -22.56 -12.26 4.13
N THR A 452 -22.61 -13.29 4.98
CA THR A 452 -23.06 -13.16 6.38
C THR A 452 -22.14 -12.21 7.16
N ILE A 453 -20.83 -12.37 7.03
CA ILE A 453 -19.86 -11.50 7.67
C ILE A 453 -19.95 -10.08 7.09
N ASP A 454 -20.14 -9.95 5.79
CA ASP A 454 -20.31 -8.67 5.11
C ASP A 454 -21.55 -7.93 5.65
N LEU A 455 -22.70 -8.60 5.76
CA LEU A 455 -23.94 -8.01 6.29
C LEU A 455 -23.84 -7.61 7.77
N ILE A 456 -23.17 -8.44 8.59
CA ILE A 456 -22.95 -8.18 10.02
C ILE A 456 -22.01 -6.99 10.21
N SER A 457 -20.87 -7.01 9.51
CA SER A 457 -19.88 -5.92 9.58
C SER A 457 -20.38 -4.63 8.94
N GLY A 458 -21.40 -4.71 8.07
CA GLY A 458 -21.88 -3.57 7.28
C GLY A 458 -20.98 -3.24 6.10
N GLU A 459 -19.86 -3.95 5.93
CA GLU A 459 -18.84 -3.69 4.92
C GLU A 459 -18.42 -4.99 4.21
N THR A 460 -18.21 -4.99 2.90
CA THR A 460 -17.67 -6.13 2.13
C THR A 460 -16.18 -6.31 2.40
N PHE A 461 -15.58 -7.37 1.83
CA PHE A 461 -14.12 -7.55 1.87
C PHE A 461 -13.32 -6.35 1.33
N LEU A 462 -13.89 -5.59 0.38
CA LEU A 462 -13.29 -4.38 -0.18
C LEU A 462 -13.62 -3.12 0.65
N GLY A 463 -14.39 -3.24 1.73
CA GLY A 463 -14.93 -2.15 2.55
C GLY A 463 -16.24 -1.55 1.99
N GLU A 464 -16.97 -2.26 1.10
CA GLU A 464 -18.19 -1.72 0.46
C GLU A 464 -19.39 -1.83 1.35
N GLU A 465 -20.27 -0.83 1.38
CA GLU A 465 -21.47 -0.92 2.20
C GLU A 465 -22.28 -2.15 1.74
N SER A 466 -22.27 -3.20 2.55
CA SER A 466 -22.74 -4.53 2.15
C SER A 466 -24.25 -4.62 2.06
N ARG A 467 -24.94 -3.62 2.62
CA ARG A 467 -26.39 -3.55 2.78
C ARG A 467 -27.11 -2.93 1.60
N THR A 468 -26.38 -2.44 0.59
CA THR A 468 -26.98 -1.94 -0.65
C THR A 468 -27.44 -3.11 -1.54
N PRO A 469 -28.63 -3.06 -2.16
CA PRO A 469 -29.10 -4.09 -3.09
C PRO A 469 -28.10 -4.44 -4.20
N GLU A 470 -27.37 -3.45 -4.69
CA GLU A 470 -26.38 -3.58 -5.76
C GLU A 470 -25.22 -4.49 -5.32
N ASN A 471 -24.61 -4.22 -4.16
CA ASN A 471 -23.52 -5.03 -3.61
C ASN A 471 -23.98 -6.44 -3.22
N LEU A 472 -25.23 -6.58 -2.76
CA LEU A 472 -25.82 -7.89 -2.49
C LEU A 472 -25.92 -8.72 -3.78
N ILE A 473 -26.35 -8.11 -4.89
CA ILE A 473 -26.41 -8.79 -6.20
C ILE A 473 -24.98 -9.13 -6.69
N ARG A 474 -24.03 -8.19 -6.61
CA ARG A 474 -22.62 -8.44 -6.99
C ARG A 474 -22.00 -9.61 -6.23
N SER A 475 -22.30 -9.75 -4.94
CA SER A 475 -21.75 -10.81 -4.09
C SER A 475 -22.13 -12.25 -4.51
N VAL A 476 -23.19 -12.42 -5.30
CA VAL A 476 -23.66 -13.72 -5.79
C VAL A 476 -23.43 -13.92 -7.30
N MET A 477 -22.87 -12.92 -7.99
CA MET A 477 -22.55 -13.00 -9.41
C MET A 477 -21.28 -13.84 -9.64
N PRO A 478 -21.12 -14.43 -10.85
CA PRO A 478 -19.86 -15.01 -11.30
C PRO A 478 -18.67 -14.09 -11.05
N PHE A 479 -17.51 -14.62 -10.62
CA PHE A 479 -16.33 -13.80 -10.34
C PHE A 479 -15.92 -12.93 -11.54
N ALA A 480 -16.02 -13.47 -12.75
CA ALA A 480 -15.72 -12.75 -13.98
C ALA A 480 -16.63 -11.52 -14.23
N LEU A 481 -17.79 -11.45 -13.57
CA LEU A 481 -18.76 -10.35 -13.68
C LEU A 481 -18.83 -9.49 -12.42
N GLY A 482 -18.51 -10.04 -11.25
CA GLY A 482 -18.64 -9.36 -9.96
C GLY A 482 -17.72 -8.15 -9.79
N ASP A 483 -16.55 -8.18 -10.45
CA ASP A 483 -15.56 -7.10 -10.39
C ASP A 483 -15.79 -6.01 -11.46
N ILE A 484 -16.72 -6.22 -12.40
CA ILE A 484 -16.99 -5.26 -13.48
C ILE A 484 -18.10 -4.30 -13.05
N ASP A 485 -17.77 -3.02 -12.87
CA ASP A 485 -18.79 -1.97 -12.70
C ASP A 485 -19.61 -1.79 -14.01
N GLU A 486 -20.88 -1.39 -13.94
CA GLU A 486 -21.72 -1.25 -15.15
C GLU A 486 -21.13 -0.26 -16.16
N GLU A 487 -20.46 0.80 -15.69
CA GLU A 487 -19.72 1.74 -16.53
C GLU A 487 -18.49 1.10 -17.20
N SER A 488 -17.85 0.14 -16.53
CA SER A 488 -16.61 -0.50 -16.95
C SER A 488 -16.79 -1.39 -18.19
N PHE A 489 -17.99 -1.95 -18.41
CA PHE A 489 -18.26 -2.76 -19.62
C PHE A 489 -18.08 -1.97 -20.93
N THR A 490 -18.18 -0.64 -20.86
CA THR A 490 -18.05 0.24 -22.01
C THR A 490 -16.64 0.79 -22.21
N THR A 491 -15.77 0.65 -21.21
CA THR A 491 -14.39 1.15 -21.26
C THR A 491 -13.39 0.06 -21.61
N THR A 492 -12.27 0.43 -22.21
CA THR A 492 -11.18 -0.52 -22.50
C THR A 492 -10.61 -1.13 -21.21
N ALA A 493 -10.57 -0.38 -20.12
CA ALA A 493 -10.11 -0.86 -18.81
C ALA A 493 -11.02 -1.99 -18.29
N GLY A 494 -12.34 -1.80 -18.30
CA GLY A 494 -13.26 -2.84 -17.84
C GLY A 494 -13.32 -4.06 -18.76
N ALA A 495 -13.11 -3.90 -20.06
CA ALA A 495 -12.96 -5.04 -20.97
C ALA A 495 -11.68 -5.86 -20.67
N VAL A 496 -10.58 -5.19 -20.31
CA VAL A 496 -9.35 -5.85 -19.86
C VAL A 496 -9.58 -6.53 -18.53
N GLU A 497 -10.20 -5.86 -17.55
CA GLU A 497 -10.54 -6.45 -16.25
C GLU A 497 -11.41 -7.71 -16.41
N ALA A 498 -12.46 -7.64 -17.22
CA ALA A 498 -13.31 -8.78 -17.56
C ALA A 498 -12.51 -9.95 -18.14
N ALA A 499 -11.63 -9.67 -19.10
CA ALA A 499 -10.79 -10.68 -19.73
C ALA A 499 -9.76 -11.26 -18.75
N THR A 500 -9.17 -10.44 -17.88
CA THR A 500 -8.22 -10.89 -16.86
C THR A 500 -8.90 -11.71 -15.78
N GLY A 501 -10.06 -11.28 -15.29
CA GLY A 501 -10.88 -12.00 -14.33
C GLY A 501 -11.32 -13.35 -14.89
N PHE A 502 -11.79 -13.37 -16.14
CA PHE A 502 -12.10 -14.62 -16.87
C PHE A 502 -10.91 -15.57 -16.91
N LEU A 503 -9.69 -15.09 -17.14
CA LEU A 503 -8.48 -15.91 -17.17
C LEU A 503 -7.88 -16.17 -15.78
N GLY A 504 -8.48 -15.66 -14.70
CA GLY A 504 -7.97 -15.83 -13.34
C GLY A 504 -6.73 -15.00 -13.03
N VAL A 505 -6.43 -14.04 -13.90
CA VAL A 505 -5.40 -13.06 -13.67
C VAL A 505 -5.97 -12.04 -12.70
N LYS A 506 -5.37 -11.97 -11.51
CA LYS A 506 -5.87 -11.12 -10.44
C LYS A 506 -5.49 -9.66 -10.70
N THR A 507 -6.48 -8.80 -10.86
CA THR A 507 -6.30 -7.35 -10.89
C THR A 507 -6.57 -6.75 -9.51
N THR A 508 -6.02 -5.57 -9.25
CA THR A 508 -6.47 -4.69 -8.16
C THR A 508 -6.56 -3.28 -8.72
N PRO A 509 -7.61 -2.52 -8.43
CA PRO A 509 -7.65 -1.12 -8.80
C PRO A 509 -6.51 -0.37 -8.12
N LEU A 510 -6.03 0.69 -8.77
CA LEU A 510 -5.08 1.61 -8.15
C LEU A 510 -5.69 2.22 -6.88
N THR A 511 -4.85 2.45 -5.88
CA THR A 511 -5.26 3.25 -4.71
C THR A 511 -5.53 4.68 -5.15
N PHE A 512 -6.36 5.42 -4.38
CA PHE A 512 -6.63 6.84 -4.63
C PHE A 512 -5.33 7.65 -4.82
N SER A 513 -4.32 7.40 -3.98
CA SER A 513 -3.04 8.08 -4.06
C SER A 513 -2.34 7.78 -5.38
N GLU A 514 -2.29 6.51 -5.80
CA GLU A 514 -1.62 6.12 -7.05
C GLU A 514 -2.36 6.65 -8.29
N GLU A 515 -3.70 6.60 -8.29
CA GLU A 515 -4.51 7.17 -9.35
C GLU A 515 -4.28 8.68 -9.47
N LEU A 516 -4.24 9.38 -8.33
CA LEU A 516 -3.92 10.80 -8.28
C LEU A 516 -2.47 11.08 -8.71
N ASP A 517 -1.49 10.31 -8.24
CA ASP A 517 -0.09 10.48 -8.65
C ASP A 517 0.09 10.25 -10.15
N ASN A 518 -0.62 9.27 -10.74
CA ASN A 518 -0.61 9.05 -12.18
C ASN A 518 -1.23 10.24 -12.93
N LEU A 519 -2.33 10.82 -12.41
CA LEU A 519 -2.92 12.02 -13.00
C LEU A 519 -1.99 13.24 -12.91
N LEU A 520 -1.24 13.37 -11.81
CA LEU A 520 -0.26 14.43 -11.59
C LEU A 520 0.96 14.28 -12.49
N SER A 521 1.54 13.08 -12.58
CA SER A 521 2.66 12.80 -13.50
C SER A 521 2.25 13.02 -14.96
N ASN A 522 1.04 12.60 -15.35
CA ASN A 522 0.48 12.91 -16.67
C ASN A 522 0.30 14.43 -16.93
N ALA A 523 0.18 15.23 -15.87
CA ALA A 523 0.15 16.68 -15.93
C ALA A 523 1.55 17.32 -15.86
N GLY A 524 2.61 16.53 -15.79
CA GLY A 524 4.00 16.98 -15.65
C GLY A 524 4.37 17.40 -14.22
N ILE A 525 3.64 16.94 -13.21
CA ILE A 525 3.88 17.21 -11.79
C ILE A 525 4.46 15.93 -11.17
N GLU A 526 5.78 15.89 -11.08
CA GLU A 526 6.52 14.72 -10.57
C GLU A 526 6.75 14.82 -9.06
N ARG A 527 6.83 13.67 -8.38
CA ARG A 527 7.00 13.59 -6.91
C ARG A 527 8.31 14.19 -6.41
N ASP A 528 9.33 14.25 -7.25
CA ASP A 528 10.64 14.85 -6.94
C ASP A 528 10.70 16.35 -7.19
N ASP A 529 9.62 16.96 -7.68
CA ASP A 529 9.50 18.39 -7.84
C ASP A 529 9.58 19.07 -6.47
N PRO A 530 10.46 20.07 -6.27
CA PRO A 530 10.54 20.80 -4.99
C PRO A 530 9.21 21.47 -4.64
N ASP A 531 8.35 21.77 -5.62
CA ASP A 531 7.02 22.34 -5.41
C ASP A 531 5.90 21.30 -5.54
N TYR A 532 6.22 19.99 -5.45
CA TYR A 532 5.28 18.89 -5.69
C TYR A 532 3.97 19.08 -4.92
N LEU A 533 4.05 19.37 -3.62
CA LEU A 533 2.87 19.53 -2.76
C LEU A 533 1.98 20.70 -3.19
N ILE A 534 2.58 21.81 -3.64
CA ILE A 534 1.88 23.00 -4.13
C ILE A 534 1.21 22.67 -5.45
N LYS A 535 1.98 22.21 -6.44
CA LYS A 535 1.49 21.87 -7.78
C LYS A 535 0.41 20.80 -7.73
N ARG A 536 0.60 19.77 -6.91
CA ARG A 536 -0.40 18.72 -6.65
C ARG A 536 -1.73 19.31 -6.20
N ARG A 537 -1.68 20.26 -5.27
CA ARG A 537 -2.87 20.88 -4.70
C ARG A 537 -3.55 21.85 -5.67
N GLU A 538 -2.78 22.71 -6.34
CA GLU A 538 -3.29 23.59 -7.39
C GLU A 538 -3.98 22.77 -8.50
N TRP A 539 -3.36 21.67 -8.90
CA TRP A 539 -3.93 20.76 -9.89
C TRP A 539 -5.25 20.15 -9.40
N MET A 540 -5.30 19.65 -8.16
CA MET A 540 -6.54 19.12 -7.58
C MET A 540 -7.65 20.18 -7.49
N ALA A 541 -7.30 21.42 -7.15
CA ALA A 541 -8.25 22.53 -7.06
C ALA A 541 -8.80 22.93 -8.44
N GLN A 542 -7.96 22.90 -9.48
CA GLN A 542 -8.33 23.24 -10.86
C GLN A 542 -9.03 22.09 -11.60
N ASN A 543 -8.84 20.86 -11.16
CA ASN A 543 -9.35 19.65 -11.82
C ASN A 543 -10.21 18.80 -10.88
N GLN A 544 -11.07 19.43 -10.07
CA GLN A 544 -11.93 18.74 -9.08
C GLN A 544 -12.77 17.61 -9.70
N ASP A 545 -13.10 17.71 -10.98
CA ASP A 545 -13.82 16.69 -11.76
C ASP A 545 -12.95 15.46 -12.09
N LYS A 546 -11.63 15.63 -12.16
CA LYS A 546 -10.65 14.56 -12.45
C LYS A 546 -9.98 14.01 -11.22
N VAL A 547 -9.97 14.73 -10.10
CA VAL A 547 -9.49 14.18 -8.83
C VAL A 547 -10.29 12.92 -8.57
N PRO A 548 -9.63 11.74 -8.48
CA PRO A 548 -10.32 10.50 -8.20
C PRO A 548 -11.20 10.73 -7.00
N ARG A 549 -12.51 10.51 -7.09
CA ARG A 549 -13.32 10.62 -5.87
C ARG A 549 -12.97 9.43 -5.03
N ALA A 550 -12.52 9.66 -3.80
CA ALA A 550 -12.32 8.56 -2.88
C ALA A 550 -13.62 7.79 -2.78
N LYS A 551 -13.63 6.56 -3.31
CA LYS A 551 -14.83 5.73 -3.38
C LYS A 551 -15.27 5.25 -1.97
N ARG A 552 -14.54 5.58 -0.88
CA ARG A 552 -14.81 5.20 0.53
C ARG A 552 -14.17 6.08 1.61
N GLY A 553 -14.76 5.99 2.82
CA GLY A 553 -14.04 5.84 4.09
C GLY A 553 -13.28 7.06 4.60
N GLU A 554 -12.19 6.80 5.33
CA GLU A 554 -11.23 7.74 5.90
C GLU A 554 -11.01 9.01 5.04
N PHE A 555 -10.90 8.90 3.72
CA PHE A 555 -10.69 10.07 2.86
C PHE A 555 -11.95 10.93 2.63
N LYS A 556 -13.14 10.32 2.54
CA LYS A 556 -14.41 11.06 2.56
C LYS A 556 -14.57 11.76 3.90
N GLU A 557 -14.24 11.08 5.00
CA GLU A 557 -14.20 11.67 6.34
C GLU A 557 -13.19 12.83 6.40
N ARG A 558 -11.98 12.71 5.82
CA ARG A 558 -11.02 13.84 5.69
C ARG A 558 -11.64 15.03 4.98
N GLN A 559 -12.35 14.78 3.88
CA GLN A 559 -12.96 15.85 3.09
C GLN A 559 -14.08 16.53 3.88
N GLU A 560 -14.97 15.76 4.50
CA GLU A 560 -16.04 16.29 5.36
C GLU A 560 -15.48 17.08 6.55
N ILE A 561 -14.42 16.58 7.19
CA ILE A 561 -13.71 17.25 8.27
C ILE A 561 -13.08 18.55 7.78
N ARG A 562 -12.40 18.52 6.63
CA ARG A 562 -11.79 19.71 6.04
C ARG A 562 -12.85 20.75 5.70
N ASP A 563 -13.97 20.34 5.14
CA ASP A 563 -15.08 21.23 4.78
C ASP A 563 -15.76 21.81 6.04
N ASP A 564 -15.97 21.01 7.08
CA ASP A 564 -16.49 21.43 8.39
C ASP A 564 -15.57 22.46 9.07
N VAL A 565 -14.29 22.13 9.22
CA VAL A 565 -13.29 23.03 9.82
C VAL A 565 -13.17 24.32 9.01
N THR A 566 -13.11 24.23 7.68
CA THR A 566 -13.04 25.41 6.81
C THR A 566 -14.27 26.29 6.96
N SER A 567 -15.46 25.69 7.06
CA SER A 567 -16.72 26.42 7.26
C SER A 567 -16.74 27.12 8.62
N ARG A 568 -16.29 26.46 9.69
CA ARG A 568 -16.21 27.04 11.04
C ARG A 568 -15.15 28.14 11.14
N ARG A 569 -14.02 28.02 10.44
CA ARG A 569 -13.01 29.08 10.32
C ARG A 569 -13.58 30.32 9.64
N LYS A 570 -14.27 30.15 8.51
CA LYS A 570 -14.96 31.26 7.83
C LYS A 570 -16.01 31.90 8.75
N ALA A 571 -16.75 31.11 9.52
CA ALA A 571 -17.70 31.64 10.50
C ALA A 571 -17.00 32.45 11.61
N ASN A 572 -15.89 31.93 12.17
CA ASN A 572 -15.06 32.63 13.15
C ASN A 572 -14.60 34.00 12.63
N GLU A 573 -14.07 34.03 11.41
CA GLU A 573 -13.66 35.27 10.75
C GLU A 573 -14.84 36.24 10.56
N GLN A 574 -15.97 35.76 10.04
CA GLN A 574 -17.16 36.60 9.84
C GLN A 574 -17.73 37.13 11.16
N PHE A 575 -17.66 36.38 12.26
CA PHE A 575 -18.06 36.89 13.57
C PHE A 575 -17.15 38.02 14.05
N THR A 576 -15.84 37.92 13.80
CA THR A 576 -14.89 38.98 14.10
C THR A 576 -15.17 40.23 13.27
N ILE A 577 -15.28 40.09 11.95
CA ILE A 577 -15.54 41.21 11.03
C ILE A 577 -16.81 41.97 11.41
N ASN A 578 -17.87 41.23 11.77
CA ASN A 578 -19.16 41.81 12.16
C ASN A 578 -19.19 42.36 13.60
N GLY A 579 -18.06 42.35 14.33
CA GLY A 579 -17.99 42.81 15.71
C GLY A 579 -18.81 41.98 16.70
N LYS A 580 -19.11 40.72 16.36
CA LYS A 580 -19.89 39.81 17.21
C LYS A 580 -19.05 39.13 18.29
N GLN A 581 -17.72 39.21 18.17
CA GLN A 581 -16.77 38.68 19.14
C GLN A 581 -15.55 39.59 19.25
N SER A 582 -14.80 39.47 20.35
CA SER A 582 -13.55 40.18 20.52
C SER A 582 -12.41 39.53 19.71
N LEU A 583 -11.30 40.27 19.53
CA LEU A 583 -10.10 39.73 18.90
C LEU A 583 -9.46 38.60 19.72
N VAL A 584 -9.64 38.61 21.05
CA VAL A 584 -9.20 37.52 21.93
C VAL A 584 -10.06 36.28 21.72
N ASP A 585 -11.39 36.43 21.65
CA ASP A 585 -12.30 35.31 21.38
C ASP A 585 -12.02 34.65 20.02
N PHE A 586 -11.67 35.47 19.02
CA PHE A 586 -11.23 34.99 17.71
C PHE A 586 -9.97 34.11 17.82
N ARG A 587 -8.95 34.56 18.58
CA ARG A 587 -7.70 33.81 18.82
C ARG A 587 -7.98 32.47 19.48
N GLU A 588 -8.75 32.46 20.56
CA GLU A 588 -9.07 31.22 21.28
C GLU A 588 -9.88 30.25 20.41
N THR A 589 -10.89 30.75 19.69
CA THR A 589 -11.68 29.92 18.76
C THR A 589 -10.80 29.36 17.63
N ARG A 590 -9.86 30.15 17.11
CA ARG A 590 -8.90 29.71 16.08
C ARG A 590 -7.99 28.60 16.62
N SER A 591 -7.42 28.76 17.81
CA SER A 591 -6.55 27.73 18.43
C SER A 591 -7.29 26.41 18.61
N GLY A 592 -8.55 26.44 19.05
CA GLY A 592 -9.41 25.25 19.14
C GLY A 592 -9.65 24.58 17.79
N LEU A 593 -9.90 25.37 16.73
CA LEU A 593 -10.08 24.84 15.37
C LEU A 593 -8.80 24.20 14.81
N LEU A 594 -7.62 24.75 15.10
CA LEU A 594 -6.34 24.18 14.67
C LEU A 594 -6.04 22.86 15.37
N LYS A 595 -6.33 22.75 16.67
CA LYS A 595 -6.24 21.47 17.40
C LYS A 595 -7.15 20.42 16.78
N GLU A 596 -8.43 20.75 16.61
CA GLU A 596 -9.42 19.83 16.03
C GLU A 596 -9.00 19.36 14.64
N GLN A 597 -8.48 20.29 13.84
CA GLN A 597 -7.93 19.98 12.53
C GLN A 597 -6.75 19.01 12.61
N ARG A 598 -5.78 19.24 13.50
CA ARG A 598 -4.62 18.35 13.68
C ARG A 598 -5.03 16.96 14.15
N ILE A 599 -5.80 16.87 15.24
CA ILE A 599 -6.27 15.58 15.79
C ILE A 599 -6.99 14.78 14.73
N ARG A 600 -7.86 15.44 13.97
CA ARG A 600 -8.62 14.77 12.93
C ARG A 600 -7.78 14.43 11.70
N LEU A 601 -6.74 15.20 11.37
CA LEU A 601 -5.82 14.83 10.30
C LEU A 601 -4.94 13.65 10.70
N ASP A 602 -4.41 13.64 11.93
CA ASP A 602 -3.56 12.58 12.48
C ASP A 602 -4.31 11.24 12.58
N ALA A 603 -5.59 11.29 12.96
CA ALA A 603 -6.46 10.10 13.04
C ALA A 603 -6.58 9.35 11.70
N ILE A 604 -6.29 10.02 10.59
CA ILE A 604 -6.57 9.48 9.28
C ILE A 604 -5.29 9.06 8.54
N GLY A 605 -4.11 9.45 9.01
CA GLY A 605 -2.87 8.85 8.53
C GLY A 605 -1.65 9.74 8.75
N ASP A 606 -0.51 9.09 8.78
CA ASP A 606 0.78 9.74 9.02
C ASP A 606 1.14 10.64 7.82
N PHE A 607 1.38 11.92 8.08
CA PHE A 607 1.88 12.88 7.09
C PHE A 607 3.40 12.80 6.93
N SER A 608 4.06 11.87 7.64
CA SER A 608 5.49 11.60 7.48
C SER A 608 5.78 11.08 6.07
N SER A 609 6.12 12.00 5.20
CA SER A 609 6.69 11.71 3.90
C SER A 609 8.22 11.55 4.08
N ASN A 610 8.82 10.59 3.39
CA ASN A 610 10.27 10.34 3.48
C ASN A 610 11.11 11.35 2.66
N THR A 611 10.51 12.41 2.12
CA THR A 611 11.21 13.40 1.29
C THR A 611 11.54 14.67 2.08
N ASN A 612 12.82 14.98 2.29
CA ASN A 612 13.19 16.25 2.94
C ASN A 612 12.97 17.46 2.01
N THR A 613 11.72 17.86 1.80
CA THR A 613 11.37 19.09 1.09
C THR A 613 11.25 20.27 2.06
N GLN A 614 11.49 21.49 1.59
CA GLN A 614 11.36 22.70 2.43
C GLN A 614 9.95 22.87 2.99
N GLN A 615 8.95 22.47 2.21
CA GLN A 615 7.53 22.47 2.55
C GLN A 615 7.21 21.48 3.69
N GLU A 616 7.84 20.30 3.69
CA GLU A 616 7.74 19.35 4.79
C GLU A 616 8.39 19.91 6.06
N GLU A 617 9.56 20.55 5.94
CA GLU A 617 10.18 21.24 7.08
C GLU A 617 9.27 22.34 7.65
N TRP A 618 8.55 23.09 6.80
CA TRP A 618 7.58 24.09 7.24
C TRP A 618 6.39 23.46 7.97
N LEU A 619 5.83 22.36 7.44
CA LEU A 619 4.72 21.64 8.09
C LEU A 619 5.15 21.06 9.44
N ASP A 620 6.28 20.35 9.46
CA ASP A 620 6.79 19.70 10.66
C ASP A 620 7.11 20.73 11.75
N SER A 621 7.83 21.80 11.39
CA SER A 621 8.15 22.86 12.36
C SER A 621 6.90 23.60 12.85
N TYR A 622 5.89 23.83 12.01
CA TYR A 622 4.62 24.42 12.42
C TYR A 622 3.81 23.49 13.34
N PHE A 623 3.72 22.19 13.03
CA PHE A 623 3.02 21.22 13.87
C PHE A 623 3.73 20.99 15.21
N ASN A 624 5.06 21.02 15.24
CA ASN A 624 5.82 21.00 16.48
C ASN A 624 5.48 22.20 17.39
N ILE A 625 5.23 23.39 16.81
CA ILE A 625 4.75 24.55 17.58
C ILE A 625 3.35 24.27 18.14
N LEU A 626 2.45 23.72 17.32
CA LEU A 626 1.09 23.38 17.76
C LEU A 626 1.12 22.38 18.93
N GLU A 627 1.92 21.32 18.83
CA GLU A 627 2.06 20.27 19.85
C GLU A 627 2.72 20.79 21.13
N SER A 628 3.83 21.53 21.01
CA SER A 628 4.52 22.11 22.17
C SER A 628 3.73 23.23 22.87
N SER A 629 2.66 23.73 22.23
CA SER A 629 1.76 24.73 22.80
C SER A 629 0.50 24.12 23.43
N GLN A 630 0.38 22.80 23.50
CA GLN A 630 -0.75 22.14 24.14
C GLN A 630 -0.62 22.20 25.67
N ASP A 631 -1.72 22.49 26.34
CA ASP A 631 -1.85 22.36 27.79
C ASP A 631 -1.83 20.87 28.16
N GLU A 632 -0.96 20.48 29.11
CA GLU A 632 -0.73 19.07 29.45
C GLU A 632 -1.99 18.34 29.97
N ILE A 633 -2.97 19.08 30.50
CA ILE A 633 -4.16 18.51 31.15
C ILE A 633 -5.33 18.40 30.18
N SER A 634 -5.64 19.49 29.47
CA SER A 634 -6.76 19.56 28.52
C SER A 634 -6.38 19.07 27.12
N GLY A 635 -5.08 19.08 26.81
CA GLY A 635 -4.54 18.98 25.46
C GLY A 635 -4.93 20.15 24.56
N ASP A 636 -5.61 21.20 25.07
CA ASP A 636 -6.02 22.37 24.28
C ASP A 636 -4.80 23.21 23.93
N VAL A 637 -4.78 23.79 22.73
CA VAL A 637 -3.70 24.69 22.33
C VAL A 637 -3.82 25.99 23.12
N ASN A 638 -2.83 26.26 23.96
CA ASN A 638 -2.71 27.51 24.69
C ASN A 638 -2.31 28.62 23.72
N SER A 639 -3.25 29.53 23.43
CA SER A 639 -3.07 30.61 22.46
C SER A 639 -1.85 31.50 22.75
N ASP A 640 -1.51 31.73 24.02
CA ASP A 640 -0.37 32.57 24.39
C ASP A 640 0.97 31.85 24.18
N LEU A 641 1.06 30.55 24.49
CA LEU A 641 2.24 29.74 24.18
C LEU A 641 2.42 29.60 22.68
N PHE A 642 1.32 29.33 21.97
CA PHE A 642 1.31 29.19 20.52
C PHE A 642 1.79 30.46 19.83
N ASP A 643 1.31 31.64 20.23
CA ASP A 643 1.76 32.91 19.65
C ASP A 643 3.22 33.21 19.94
N THR A 644 3.67 32.90 21.16
CA THR A 644 5.07 33.09 21.57
C THR A 644 6.02 32.24 20.75
N ALA A 645 5.61 31.03 20.37
CA ALA A 645 6.38 30.12 19.54
C ALA A 645 6.23 30.41 18.03
N LEU A 646 5.02 30.81 17.59
CA LEU A 646 4.74 31.08 16.19
C LEU A 646 5.39 32.38 15.70
N ALA A 647 5.44 33.43 16.50
CA ALA A 647 5.95 34.72 16.03
C ALA A 647 7.43 34.66 15.58
N PRO A 648 8.35 34.01 16.33
CA PRO A 648 9.72 33.75 15.85
C PRO A 648 9.77 32.83 14.62
N TRP A 649 8.85 31.87 14.52
CA TRP A 649 8.74 31.00 13.35
C TRP A 649 8.35 31.78 12.10
N LEU A 650 7.43 32.75 12.22
CA LEU A 650 7.06 33.67 11.14
C LEU A 650 8.22 34.57 10.73
N ALA A 651 9.01 35.06 11.69
CA ALA A 651 10.20 35.84 11.40
C ALA A 651 11.27 35.03 10.64
N THR A 652 11.38 33.73 10.95
CA THR A 652 12.37 32.82 10.35
C THR A 652 11.96 32.32 8.97
N ASN A 653 10.72 31.85 8.83
CA ASN A 653 10.23 31.17 7.62
C ASN A 653 9.46 32.10 6.68
N GLY A 654 9.03 33.26 7.16
CA GLY A 654 8.32 34.26 6.37
C GLY A 654 6.84 33.91 6.11
N LYS A 655 6.17 34.81 5.39
CA LYS A 655 4.76 34.69 5.06
C LYS A 655 4.47 33.54 4.08
N GLU A 656 5.40 33.23 3.19
CA GLU A 656 5.27 32.16 2.20
C GLU A 656 5.09 30.77 2.86
N ALA A 657 5.86 30.49 3.92
CA ALA A 657 5.72 29.26 4.70
C ALA A 657 4.36 29.19 5.41
N LEU A 658 3.90 30.30 5.98
CA LEU A 658 2.59 30.38 6.63
C LEU A 658 1.45 30.18 5.63
N ASP A 659 1.51 30.87 4.49
CA ASP A 659 0.55 30.75 3.40
C ASP A 659 0.46 29.29 2.96
N PHE A 660 1.62 28.63 2.77
CA PHE A 660 1.70 27.21 2.43
C PHE A 660 1.05 26.31 3.48
N VAL A 661 1.36 26.48 4.76
CA VAL A 661 0.77 25.67 5.84
C VAL A 661 -0.75 25.83 5.87
N HIS A 662 -1.25 27.05 5.74
CA HIS A 662 -2.70 27.33 5.75
C HIS A 662 -3.42 26.84 4.50
N GLU A 663 -2.75 26.92 3.35
CA GLU A 663 -3.18 26.24 2.15
C GLU A 663 -3.23 24.74 2.38
N PHE A 664 -2.17 24.11 2.86
CA PHE A 664 -2.13 22.67 3.10
C PHE A 664 -3.28 22.19 4.00
N LEU A 665 -3.59 22.97 5.04
CA LEU A 665 -4.73 22.77 5.93
C LEU A 665 -6.10 23.03 5.26
N GLY A 666 -6.15 23.53 4.04
CA GLY A 666 -7.37 23.62 3.22
C GLY A 666 -8.21 24.87 3.44
N ALA A 667 -7.77 25.79 4.32
CA ALA A 667 -8.56 26.97 4.67
C ALA A 667 -8.11 28.24 3.93
N GLY A 668 -6.83 28.33 3.55
CA GLY A 668 -6.22 29.60 3.18
C GLY A 668 -6.16 30.58 4.35
N LEU A 669 -5.53 31.74 4.16
CA LEU A 669 -5.56 32.83 5.13
C LEU A 669 -6.72 33.79 4.83
N GLY A 670 -7.58 33.99 5.82
CA GLY A 670 -8.56 35.07 5.82
C GLY A 670 -7.91 36.45 6.02
N GLU A 671 -8.68 37.52 5.80
CA GLU A 671 -8.26 38.90 6.07
C GLU A 671 -7.92 39.12 7.55
N VAL A 672 -8.80 38.66 8.45
CA VAL A 672 -8.61 38.84 9.91
C VAL A 672 -7.40 38.04 10.38
N GLU A 673 -7.26 36.82 9.89
CA GLU A 673 -6.17 35.93 10.26
C GLU A 673 -4.83 36.39 9.69
N SER A 674 -4.80 36.90 8.45
CA SER A 674 -3.58 37.51 7.89
C SER A 674 -3.15 38.73 8.71
N ALA A 675 -4.09 39.63 9.06
CA ALA A 675 -3.78 40.81 9.86
C ALA A 675 -3.22 40.43 11.24
N TYR A 676 -3.77 39.38 11.85
CA TYR A 676 -3.29 38.85 13.12
C TYR A 676 -1.83 38.37 13.04
N TYR A 677 -1.49 37.56 12.04
CA TYR A 677 -0.12 37.05 11.91
C TYR A 677 0.89 38.13 11.52
N ASP A 678 0.48 39.09 10.68
CA ASP A 678 1.31 40.24 10.35
C ASP A 678 1.67 41.04 11.62
N ASP A 679 0.70 41.25 12.52
CA ASP A 679 0.93 41.93 13.80
C ASP A 679 1.74 41.10 14.79
N LEU A 680 1.57 39.77 14.84
CA LEU A 680 2.41 38.90 15.66
C LEU A 680 3.89 39.02 15.27
N ARG A 681 4.18 39.05 13.97
CA ARG A 681 5.55 39.26 13.46
C ARG A 681 6.08 40.64 13.88
N VAL A 682 5.28 41.69 13.76
CA VAL A 682 5.67 43.05 14.19
C VAL A 682 5.98 43.08 15.70
N LEU A 683 5.18 42.37 16.51
CA LEU A 683 5.39 42.28 17.96
C LEU A 683 6.66 41.50 18.31
N ASP A 684 6.98 40.42 17.60
CA ASP A 684 8.23 39.68 17.80
C ASP A 684 9.46 40.51 17.41
N GLU A 685 9.41 41.19 16.25
CA GLU A 685 10.46 42.13 15.82
C GLU A 685 10.67 43.25 16.85
N ALA A 686 9.61 43.65 17.57
CA ALA A 686 9.67 44.63 18.66
C ALA A 686 10.16 44.06 20.00
N GLY A 687 10.38 42.74 20.09
CA GLY A 687 10.80 42.04 21.30
C GLY A 687 9.68 41.83 22.33
N PHE A 688 8.41 41.90 21.92
CA PHE A 688 7.26 41.78 22.82
C PHE A 688 7.19 40.43 23.56
N PHE A 689 7.56 39.34 22.87
CA PHE A 689 7.53 38.00 23.47
C PHE A 689 8.76 37.69 24.34
N ASN A 690 9.82 38.48 24.18
CA ASN A 690 11.11 38.27 24.86
C ASN A 690 11.35 39.24 26.02
N ILE A 691 10.45 40.20 26.24
CA ILE A 691 10.59 41.22 27.27
C ILE A 691 9.90 40.79 28.55
N ASN A 692 10.63 40.83 29.66
CA ASN A 692 10.04 40.64 30.99
C ASN A 692 9.00 41.74 31.24
N ARG A 693 7.73 41.39 31.42
CA ARG A 693 6.65 42.35 31.70
C ARG A 693 6.80 43.00 33.07
N TYR A 694 7.44 42.27 33.99
CA TYR A 694 7.56 42.63 35.39
C TYR A 694 9.02 42.81 35.81
N ARG A 695 9.24 43.67 36.81
CA ARG A 695 10.53 43.87 37.46
C ARG A 695 10.39 43.84 38.97
N GLY A 696 11.43 43.37 39.66
CA GLY A 696 11.48 43.36 41.12
C GLY A 696 10.49 42.40 41.77
N MET A 697 10.13 41.31 41.08
CA MET A 697 9.41 40.17 41.64
C MET A 697 10.34 39.38 42.57
N GLN A 698 9.80 38.86 43.68
CA GLN A 698 10.58 38.27 44.78
C GLN A 698 10.48 36.74 44.87
N SER A 699 9.41 36.17 44.32
CA SER A 699 9.14 34.74 44.29
C SER A 699 9.89 34.04 43.16
N SER A 700 9.84 32.71 43.17
CA SER A 700 10.35 31.85 42.09
C SER A 700 9.39 31.70 40.91
N LEU A 701 8.22 32.36 40.94
CA LEU A 701 7.27 32.26 39.84
C LEU A 701 7.84 32.88 38.57
N THR A 702 7.67 32.15 37.50
CA THR A 702 7.82 32.64 36.13
C THR A 702 6.76 33.70 35.83
N GLU A 703 7.01 34.50 34.80
CA GLU A 703 6.05 35.50 34.35
C GLU A 703 4.70 34.86 33.94
N ALA A 704 4.76 33.68 33.31
CA ALA A 704 3.58 32.93 32.90
C ALA A 704 2.71 32.54 34.11
N GLU A 705 3.32 32.02 35.18
CA GLU A 705 2.62 31.66 36.41
C GLU A 705 2.03 32.89 37.11
N ILE A 706 2.76 34.01 37.15
CA ILE A 706 2.23 35.28 37.69
C ILE A 706 1.00 35.72 36.89
N ASN A 707 1.06 35.64 35.55
CA ASN A 707 -0.06 36.00 34.68
C ASN A 707 -1.26 35.05 34.84
N GLN A 708 -1.02 33.75 34.97
CA GLN A 708 -2.04 32.73 35.18
C GLN A 708 -2.80 32.99 36.48
N TRP A 709 -2.09 33.18 37.60
CA TRP A 709 -2.72 33.51 38.88
C TRP A 709 -3.45 34.85 38.84
N ALA A 710 -2.86 35.85 38.19
CA ALA A 710 -3.51 37.15 38.06
C ALA A 710 -4.79 37.08 37.21
N SER A 711 -4.79 36.27 36.15
CA SER A 711 -5.96 36.00 35.31
C SER A 711 -7.06 35.30 36.11
N HIS A 712 -6.72 34.30 36.93
CA HIS A 712 -7.68 33.64 37.83
C HIS A 712 -8.37 34.65 38.76
N VAL A 713 -7.61 35.58 39.35
CA VAL A 713 -8.17 36.65 40.19
C VAL A 713 -9.10 37.57 39.38
N ASP A 714 -8.69 37.99 38.19
CA ASP A 714 -9.52 38.87 37.35
C ASP A 714 -10.80 38.19 36.88
N SER A 715 -10.75 36.91 36.50
CA SER A 715 -11.91 36.10 36.14
C SER A 715 -12.87 35.93 37.30
N ALA A 716 -12.37 35.66 38.51
CA ALA A 716 -13.21 35.58 39.71
C ALA A 716 -13.86 36.92 40.05
N ARG A 717 -13.15 38.05 39.83
CA ARG A 717 -13.74 39.39 39.95
C ARG A 717 -14.83 39.57 38.92
N LEU A 718 -14.62 39.23 37.66
CA LEU A 718 -15.65 39.37 36.61
C LEU A 718 -16.90 38.53 36.93
N ALA A 719 -16.73 37.28 37.37
CA ALA A 719 -17.82 36.35 37.65
C ALA A 719 -18.63 36.70 38.91
N ASN A 720 -18.03 37.37 39.90
CA ASN A 720 -18.69 37.67 41.17
C ASN A 720 -18.78 39.19 41.42
N PRO A 721 -19.98 39.81 41.32
CA PRO A 721 -20.17 41.24 41.57
C PRO A 721 -19.64 41.73 42.93
N SER A 722 -19.67 40.88 43.97
CA SER A 722 -19.14 41.22 45.30
C SER A 722 -17.61 41.33 45.33
N LEU A 723 -16.90 40.67 44.40
CA LEU A 723 -15.46 40.76 44.24
C LEU A 723 -15.05 41.92 43.31
N GLN A 724 -15.92 42.37 42.40
CA GLN A 724 -15.66 43.51 41.51
C GLN A 724 -15.40 44.81 42.30
N THR A 725 -16.15 45.01 43.39
CA THR A 725 -16.01 46.20 44.25
C THR A 725 -14.74 46.17 45.11
N GLN A 726 -14.07 45.02 45.21
CA GLN A 726 -12.82 44.88 45.95
C GLN A 726 -11.61 45.24 45.10
N THR A 727 -10.54 45.68 45.77
CA THR A 727 -9.25 45.89 45.10
C THR A 727 -8.65 44.55 44.69
N PHE A 728 -7.91 44.52 43.58
CA PHE A 728 -7.23 43.31 43.11
C PHE A 728 -6.38 42.64 44.21
N ALA A 729 -5.72 43.44 45.05
CA ALA A 729 -4.93 42.94 46.18
C ALA A 729 -5.78 42.20 47.23
N ARG A 730 -6.96 42.73 47.57
CA ARG A 730 -7.87 42.11 48.53
C ARG A 730 -8.47 40.84 47.97
N THR A 731 -8.88 40.86 46.70
CA THR A 731 -9.41 39.68 46.02
C THR A 731 -8.35 38.58 45.87
N SER A 732 -7.13 38.94 45.46
CA SER A 732 -6.00 37.98 45.37
C SER A 732 -5.75 37.31 46.71
N LYS A 733 -5.72 38.08 47.81
CA LYS A 733 -5.51 37.52 49.15
C LYS A 733 -6.65 36.58 49.56
N ALA A 734 -7.89 36.93 49.22
CA ALA A 734 -9.06 36.10 49.54
C ALA A 734 -9.08 34.79 48.76
N LEU A 735 -8.69 34.81 47.48
CA LEU A 735 -8.75 33.64 46.60
C LEU A 735 -7.50 32.76 46.69
N LEU A 736 -6.32 33.37 46.73
CA LEU A 736 -5.04 32.67 46.57
C LEU A 736 -4.23 32.59 47.86
N GLY A 737 -4.61 33.31 48.92
CA GLY A 737 -3.80 33.43 50.13
C GLY A 737 -3.59 32.14 50.93
N THR A 738 -4.37 31.09 50.64
CA THR A 738 -4.19 29.74 51.19
C THR A 738 -3.65 28.74 50.16
N VAL A 739 -3.49 29.16 48.90
CA VAL A 739 -3.13 28.31 47.77
C VAL A 739 -1.66 28.47 47.39
N ILE A 740 -1.15 29.71 47.43
CA ILE A 740 0.24 30.05 47.09
C ILE A 740 0.93 30.72 48.28
N SER A 741 2.26 30.72 48.28
CA SER A 741 3.06 31.32 49.35
C SER A 741 2.88 32.85 49.44
N PRO A 742 3.20 33.47 50.58
CA PRO A 742 3.09 34.92 50.76
C PRO A 742 3.91 35.74 49.74
N GLU A 743 5.07 35.24 49.33
CA GLU A 743 5.95 35.84 48.33
C GLU A 743 5.31 35.80 46.94
N GLU A 744 4.79 34.64 46.54
CA GLU A 744 4.08 34.42 45.28
C GLU A 744 2.82 35.29 45.20
N LEU A 745 2.01 35.31 46.26
CA LEU A 745 0.85 36.18 46.37
C LEU A 745 1.24 37.66 46.23
N ARG A 746 2.36 38.07 46.84
CA ARG A 746 2.84 39.45 46.75
C ARG A 746 3.20 39.81 45.30
N ASP A 747 3.83 38.91 44.56
CA ASP A 747 4.19 39.13 43.15
C ASP A 747 2.96 39.16 42.24
N VAL A 748 2.00 38.26 42.44
CA VAL A 748 0.69 38.30 41.76
C VAL A 748 0.01 39.65 42.00
N ILE A 749 -0.03 40.13 43.25
CA ILE A 749 -0.57 41.46 43.58
C ILE A 749 0.24 42.59 42.94
N ASN A 750 1.56 42.47 42.90
CA ASN A 750 2.45 43.50 42.34
C ASN A 750 2.38 43.57 40.82
N SER A 751 2.01 42.48 40.13
CA SER A 751 1.83 42.43 38.67
C SER A 751 0.83 43.49 38.15
N ARG A 752 -0.12 43.92 38.99
CA ARG A 752 -1.13 44.95 38.65
C ARG A 752 -0.74 46.38 39.07
N LYS A 753 0.49 46.61 39.54
CA LYS A 753 0.98 47.92 39.96
C LYS A 753 2.00 48.47 38.97
N VAL A 754 1.74 49.64 38.42
CA VAL A 754 2.59 50.33 37.42
C VAL A 754 4.07 50.40 37.80
N ARG A 755 4.40 50.58 39.09
CA ARG A 755 5.81 50.67 39.54
C ARG A 755 6.63 49.39 39.30
N PHE A 756 5.97 48.23 39.29
CA PHE A 756 6.58 46.92 39.03
C PHE A 756 6.48 46.49 37.56
N GLU A 757 5.81 47.29 36.73
CA GLU A 757 5.85 47.08 35.28
C GLU A 757 7.23 47.47 34.73
N ASN A 758 7.74 46.67 33.79
CA ASN A 758 8.98 46.99 33.11
C ASN A 758 8.79 48.25 32.23
N PRO A 759 9.60 49.31 32.39
CA PRO A 759 9.49 50.52 31.59
C PRO A 759 9.60 50.28 30.08
N GLU A 760 10.42 49.30 29.67
CA GLU A 760 10.54 48.93 28.26
C GLU A 760 9.24 48.30 27.74
N TYR A 761 8.57 47.48 28.56
CA TYR A 761 7.27 46.91 28.24
C TYR A 761 6.19 47.99 28.18
N THR A 762 6.18 48.93 29.13
CA THR A 762 5.28 50.10 29.09
C THR A 762 5.49 50.94 27.83
N LYS A 763 6.75 51.12 27.40
CA LYS A 763 7.08 51.81 26.16
C LYS A 763 6.54 51.06 24.95
N LEU A 764 6.77 49.75 24.87
CA LEU A 764 6.27 48.89 23.80
C LEU A 764 4.74 48.96 23.72
N LYS A 765 4.03 48.87 24.86
CA LYS A 765 2.56 49.01 24.89
C LYS A 765 2.03 50.29 24.27
N ARG A 766 2.78 51.38 24.41
CA ARG A 766 2.42 52.67 23.83
C ARG A 766 2.73 52.70 22.33
N ASP A 767 3.90 52.18 21.95
CA ASP A 767 4.42 52.27 20.59
C ASP A 767 3.69 51.29 19.64
N PHE A 768 3.20 50.14 20.14
CA PHE A 768 2.50 49.09 19.39
C PHE A 768 1.05 48.90 19.86
N ARG A 769 0.35 50.02 20.11
CA ARG A 769 -1.00 49.99 20.69
C ARG A 769 -2.01 49.25 19.80
N LYS A 770 -1.84 49.30 18.47
CA LYS A 770 -2.75 48.67 17.52
C LYS A 770 -2.60 47.15 17.54
N GLU A 771 -1.37 46.68 17.41
CA GLU A 771 -0.99 45.28 17.38
C GLU A 771 -1.39 44.60 18.70
N LEU A 772 -1.29 45.32 19.82
CA LEU A 772 -1.70 44.80 21.13
C LEU A 772 -3.21 44.72 21.34
N LEU A 773 -4.03 45.15 20.39
CA LEU A 773 -5.48 44.94 20.45
C LEU A 773 -5.84 43.44 20.39
N TRP A 774 -5.03 42.61 19.75
CA TRP A 774 -5.21 41.14 19.72
C TRP A 774 -5.15 40.48 21.10
N PHE A 775 -4.58 41.18 22.10
CA PHE A 775 -4.48 40.71 23.50
C PHE A 775 -5.44 41.45 24.44
N ASN A 776 -6.32 42.28 23.89
CA ASN A 776 -7.31 43.04 24.66
C ASN A 776 -8.70 42.38 24.55
N PRO A 777 -9.26 41.82 25.64
CA PRO A 777 -10.54 41.10 25.60
C PRO A 777 -11.75 42.00 25.29
N ARG A 778 -11.55 43.31 25.17
CA ARG A 778 -12.58 44.29 24.81
C ARG A 778 -12.40 44.87 23.42
N ALA A 779 -11.33 44.52 22.71
CA ALA A 779 -11.11 45.00 21.35
C ALA A 779 -11.90 44.12 20.38
N ASP A 780 -12.59 44.76 19.45
CA ASP A 780 -13.25 44.12 18.31
C ASP A 780 -12.53 44.53 17.00
N TRP A 781 -13.01 43.99 15.87
CA TRP A 781 -12.44 44.28 14.56
C TRP A 781 -12.56 45.75 14.14
N ASN A 782 -13.63 46.44 14.56
CA ASN A 782 -13.81 47.85 14.25
C ASN A 782 -12.79 48.71 15.03
N ALA A 783 -12.54 48.41 16.30
CA ALA A 783 -11.49 49.04 17.09
C ALA A 783 -10.10 48.82 16.46
N TYR A 784 -9.86 47.63 15.90
CA TYR A 784 -8.62 47.30 15.20
C TYR A 784 -8.43 48.12 13.92
N THR A 785 -9.42 48.11 13.03
CA THR A 785 -9.36 48.78 11.72
C THR A 785 -9.36 50.31 11.82
N THR A 786 -10.01 50.87 12.84
CA THR A 786 -10.00 52.33 13.10
C THR A 786 -8.74 52.81 13.83
N SER A 787 -8.01 51.91 14.49
CA SER A 787 -6.77 52.24 15.17
C SER A 787 -5.66 52.56 14.17
N GLN A 788 -5.08 53.74 14.30
CA GLN A 788 -3.92 54.15 13.50
C GLN A 788 -2.64 53.62 14.15
N PRO A 789 -1.70 53.03 13.38
CA PRO A 789 -0.40 52.67 13.91
C PRO A 789 0.28 53.94 14.44
N VAL A 790 0.72 53.89 15.70
CA VAL A 790 1.46 55.01 16.30
C VAL A 790 2.83 55.01 15.63
N GLN A 791 3.08 55.96 14.73
CA GLN A 791 4.43 56.06 14.16
C GLN A 791 5.42 56.26 15.32
N PRO A 792 6.42 55.37 15.48
CA PRO A 792 7.39 55.49 16.55
C PRO A 792 8.06 56.85 16.38
N THR A 793 7.76 57.78 17.30
CA THR A 793 8.30 59.13 17.20
C THR A 793 9.81 59.00 17.14
N ALA A 794 10.44 59.47 16.06
CA ALA A 794 11.88 59.37 15.81
C ALA A 794 12.72 60.22 16.80
N SER A 795 12.18 60.52 17.98
CA SER A 795 12.64 61.53 18.94
C SER A 795 13.83 61.09 19.81
N GLY A 796 14.39 59.90 19.60
CA GLY A 796 15.43 59.34 20.49
C GLY A 796 16.86 59.22 19.95
N SER A 797 17.09 59.06 18.64
CA SER A 797 18.43 58.64 18.15
C SER A 797 19.42 59.78 17.84
N ARG A 798 19.12 61.03 18.24
CA ARG A 798 20.05 62.16 18.05
C ARG A 798 21.21 62.25 19.06
N ARG A 799 21.39 61.28 19.95
CA ARG A 799 22.61 61.21 20.79
C ARG A 799 23.67 60.29 20.19
N GLY A 800 24.46 60.89 19.30
CA GLY A 800 25.91 60.72 19.18
C GLY A 800 26.50 59.32 19.34
N THR A 801 26.37 58.47 18.33
CA THR A 801 27.44 57.50 18.03
C THR A 801 28.34 58.08 16.95
N ARG A 802 29.45 58.67 17.42
CA ARG A 802 30.63 59.00 16.61
C ARG A 802 31.30 57.67 16.20
N ARG A 803 30.70 56.92 15.27
CA ARG A 803 31.33 55.73 14.65
C ARG A 803 31.89 56.10 13.29
N GLY A 804 33.16 55.73 13.09
CA GLY A 804 33.97 56.10 11.94
C GLY A 804 33.38 55.67 10.60
N ARG A 805 33.61 56.51 9.59
CA ARG A 805 33.49 56.19 8.17
C ARG A 805 34.28 54.91 7.87
N VAL A 806 33.60 53.80 7.66
CA VAL A 806 34.10 52.71 6.82
C VAL A 806 33.50 52.92 5.43
N ARG A 807 34.36 53.18 4.45
CA ARG A 807 34.00 53.31 3.04
C ARG A 807 33.51 51.96 2.52
N ALA A 808 32.21 51.83 2.26
CA ALA A 808 31.70 50.78 1.40
C ALA A 808 32.02 51.14 -0.07
N ARG A 809 32.92 50.35 -0.70
CA ARG A 809 33.14 50.38 -2.15
C ARG A 809 31.91 49.75 -2.82
N SER A 810 31.26 50.51 -3.70
CA SER A 810 30.24 49.99 -4.60
C SER A 810 30.87 49.05 -5.63
N ILE A 811 30.42 47.79 -5.66
CA ILE A 811 30.59 46.93 -6.83
C ILE A 811 29.30 47.06 -7.64
N ARG A 812 29.31 47.93 -8.65
CA ARG A 812 28.40 47.85 -9.80
C ARG A 812 28.98 46.78 -10.72
N ARG A 813 28.30 45.64 -10.86
CA ARG A 813 28.49 44.77 -12.03
C ARG A 813 27.46 45.14 -13.08
N SER A 814 27.98 45.49 -14.24
CA SER A 814 27.28 45.80 -15.48
C SER A 814 26.59 44.56 -16.04
N ILE A 815 25.34 44.74 -16.46
CA ILE A 815 24.69 43.91 -17.46
C ILE A 815 25.28 44.28 -18.83
N ARG A 816 25.79 43.28 -19.54
CA ARG A 816 25.80 43.18 -21.00
C ARG A 816 25.69 41.72 -21.38
#